data_AF-A0A8T4TIP5-F1
#
_entry.id   AF-A0A8T4TIP5-F1
#
_cell.length_a   1.000
_cell.length_b   1.000
_cell.length_c   1.000
_cell.angle_alpha   90.00
_cell.angle_beta   90.00
_cell.angle_gamma   90.00
#
_symmetry.space_group_name_H-M   'P 1'
#
loop_
_entity.id
_entity.type
_entity.pdbx_description
1 polymer ?
#
loop_
_entity_poly.entity_id
_entity_poly.type
_entity_poly.pdbx_seq_one_letter_code
_entity_poly.pdbx_strand_id
1 'polypeptide(L)'
;MSKEKKEFTIEDLPGVGVTTAEKLKESGYDNLMSIATASPGELVELTGVGENVAKRIIQVARTKLDMGFETGEDILKKREQVEKITTGCKSFDNMLKGGFETGAISECFGEWGSSKTQIAHALAVNVQLPKEKGGAGGMAVFIDGESTFRPERIKQFAEKLGLDPIETLKNIKVARAYNSDHQMLVAEKVEDLIKEGLPIKLVIVDSLTAHFRADFSGRGELSGRQQKLNKHMHVLMRLADRYNLCVYVTNQVMAKPDTFFGDPTAAIGGNIVGHNCVAPDTLIQISNGLIKPISEIYNYDKVISYNLKNNLEAGENKIGTIVVRNYKGGLYTLKTTHKIRCSGEHRFFRINNFKIEEERTKNLKEGDYIAHSFGLDIKGEFQELPKQKVVKIKKEGSELLKKEITEKRLTRKDICKNINITSGQLRRVLNQKYPADLNNFIGLTKNGVSTQMLQYAEQVTADKHKEFIMPEVLNPPLAQIMGYLLGGGCFEKRSLRFRDAEYDILKTYNNLFEEVFGLRGDIIKVSNKNCFNLNINNKEIRDFTKNIAKDIFDYAAKSPKECLASFVKGFFDAEGSIGKRYPKISASQKNEIVLRYMQLFLDRLGVRSFISGDKHNGNSMFRLEVKSLKDVVNYGIKIGVSATDKKEILAKWIKCCEKSNAQEMTAIKREDIWNLIKDFGIHPSKVIRSRPKSCKYIGERELNRVIKTLINKKPGDNEARKKLNFLITLLNSEIKFEKINKITMEAYEGILYDFSVPKAENYIANGFCSHNSQTRIYLRKGKKGSRVAKLIDSPWIEDSECAFMVTGGGLEDIK
;
A
#
# COMPACT_ATOMS: atom_id res chain seq x y z
N MET A 1 0.67 -51.55 10.49
CA MET A 1 -0.38 -50.92 9.66
C MET A 1 -0.54 -49.48 10.10
N SER A 2 0.11 -48.55 9.40
CA SER A 2 -0.11 -47.11 9.57
C SER A 2 -1.51 -46.75 9.10
N LYS A 3 -2.33 -46.15 9.95
CA LYS A 3 -3.63 -45.60 9.56
C LYS A 3 -3.41 -44.52 8.49
N GLU A 4 -3.85 -44.76 7.26
CA GLU A 4 -3.95 -43.71 6.24
C GLU A 4 -4.86 -42.59 6.78
N LYS A 5 -4.32 -41.37 6.87
CA LYS A 5 -5.11 -40.18 7.20
C LYS A 5 -6.02 -39.89 6.01
N LYS A 6 -7.33 -39.97 6.22
CA LYS A 6 -8.34 -39.56 5.23
C LYS A 6 -8.11 -38.09 4.85
N GLU A 7 -7.93 -37.82 3.57
CA GLU A 7 -7.64 -36.49 3.03
C GLU A 7 -8.85 -35.55 3.21
N PHE A 8 -8.61 -34.30 3.62
CA PHE A 8 -9.67 -33.32 3.87
C PHE A 8 -10.10 -32.71 2.53
N THR A 9 -11.36 -32.86 2.16
CA THR A 9 -11.91 -32.49 0.84
C THR A 9 -12.91 -31.33 0.96
N ILE A 10 -13.46 -30.89 -0.18
CA ILE A 10 -14.49 -29.82 -0.22
C ILE A 10 -15.75 -30.22 0.54
N GLU A 11 -16.11 -31.50 0.51
CA GLU A 11 -17.31 -32.03 1.19
C GLU A 11 -17.16 -31.97 2.72
N ASP A 12 -15.93 -31.83 3.22
CA ASP A 12 -15.64 -31.67 4.65
C ASP A 12 -15.71 -30.20 5.11
N LEU A 13 -15.96 -29.25 4.19
CA LEU A 13 -16.06 -27.82 4.52
C LEU A 13 -17.40 -27.50 5.21
N PRO A 14 -17.38 -26.68 6.28
CA PRO A 14 -18.58 -26.41 7.05
C PRO A 14 -19.60 -25.61 6.25
N GLY A 15 -20.81 -26.15 6.13
CA GLY A 15 -21.89 -25.54 5.32
C GLY A 15 -21.87 -25.95 3.85
N VAL A 16 -20.99 -26.87 3.45
CA VAL A 16 -21.00 -27.49 2.13
C VAL A 16 -21.67 -28.86 2.22
N GLY A 17 -22.92 -28.96 1.77
CA GLY A 17 -23.60 -30.24 1.55
C GLY A 17 -23.30 -30.82 0.17
N VAL A 18 -23.80 -32.02 -0.12
CA VAL A 18 -23.58 -32.73 -1.41
C VAL A 18 -23.91 -31.84 -2.62
N THR A 19 -25.07 -31.17 -2.59
CA THR A 19 -25.52 -30.28 -3.67
C THR A 19 -24.69 -29.01 -3.82
N THR A 20 -24.17 -28.47 -2.71
CA THR A 20 -23.26 -27.32 -2.71
C THR A 20 -21.90 -27.74 -3.25
N ALA A 21 -21.40 -28.92 -2.87
CA ALA A 21 -20.14 -29.48 -3.34
C ALA A 21 -20.18 -29.77 -4.84
N GLU A 22 -21.29 -30.32 -5.36
CA GLU A 22 -21.50 -30.56 -6.79
C GLU A 22 -21.47 -29.25 -7.59
N LYS A 23 -22.24 -28.23 -7.17
CA LYS A 23 -22.23 -26.91 -7.82
C LYS A 23 -20.84 -26.25 -7.81
N LEU A 24 -20.11 -26.39 -6.71
CA LEU A 24 -18.74 -25.89 -6.59
C LEU A 24 -17.82 -26.61 -7.57
N LYS A 25 -17.88 -27.95 -7.62
CA LYS A 25 -17.08 -28.78 -8.55
C LYS A 25 -17.39 -28.45 -10.01
N GLU A 26 -18.67 -28.35 -10.38
CA GLU A 26 -19.12 -27.97 -11.73
C GLU A 26 -18.66 -26.56 -12.13
N SER A 27 -18.50 -25.66 -11.16
CA SER A 27 -18.05 -24.28 -11.37
C SER A 27 -16.53 -24.11 -11.26
N GLY A 28 -15.76 -25.21 -11.27
CA GLY A 28 -14.30 -25.19 -11.24
C GLY A 28 -13.66 -25.08 -9.85
N TYR A 29 -14.46 -25.14 -8.78
CA TYR A 29 -14.02 -25.19 -7.39
C TYR A 29 -14.02 -26.63 -6.88
N ASP A 30 -13.02 -27.39 -7.30
CA ASP A 30 -12.91 -28.84 -7.10
C ASP A 30 -11.89 -29.26 -6.04
N ASN A 31 -11.08 -28.32 -5.53
CA ASN A 31 -10.21 -28.52 -4.37
C ASN A 31 -10.26 -27.35 -3.38
N LEU A 32 -9.72 -27.57 -2.17
CA LEU A 32 -9.64 -26.55 -1.13
C LEU A 32 -8.95 -25.26 -1.60
N MET A 33 -7.97 -25.35 -2.51
CA MET A 33 -7.20 -24.19 -2.97
C MET A 33 -8.04 -23.25 -3.84
N SER A 34 -8.84 -23.80 -4.76
CA SER A 34 -9.84 -23.01 -5.49
C SER A 34 -10.82 -22.32 -4.54
N ILE A 35 -11.28 -23.00 -3.48
CA ILE A 35 -12.20 -22.41 -2.50
C ILE A 35 -11.50 -21.31 -1.67
N ALA A 36 -10.26 -21.54 -1.26
CA ALA A 36 -9.49 -20.61 -0.43
C ALA A 36 -9.13 -19.30 -1.15
N THR A 37 -9.00 -19.35 -2.48
CA THR A 37 -8.67 -18.21 -3.35
C THR A 37 -9.89 -17.48 -3.91
N ALA A 38 -11.09 -18.06 -3.75
CA ALA A 38 -12.36 -17.48 -4.15
C ALA A 38 -12.71 -16.21 -3.35
N SER A 39 -13.54 -15.34 -3.94
CA SER A 39 -14.20 -14.27 -3.19
C SER A 39 -15.52 -14.76 -2.59
N PRO A 40 -15.97 -14.19 -1.44
CA PRO A 40 -17.28 -14.53 -0.88
C PRO A 40 -18.44 -14.29 -1.86
N GLY A 41 -18.35 -13.23 -2.68
CA GLY A 41 -19.39 -12.91 -3.67
C GLY A 41 -19.52 -13.97 -4.76
N GLU A 42 -18.39 -14.47 -5.30
CA GLU A 42 -18.40 -15.56 -6.29
C GLU A 42 -19.01 -16.83 -5.71
N LEU A 43 -18.68 -17.21 -4.48
CA LEU A 43 -19.29 -18.40 -3.84
C LEU A 43 -20.79 -18.22 -3.61
N VAL A 44 -21.24 -17.03 -3.22
CA VAL A 44 -22.67 -16.73 -3.05
C VAL A 44 -23.42 -16.88 -4.37
N GLU A 45 -22.88 -16.31 -5.45
CA GLU A 45 -23.49 -16.34 -6.78
C GLU A 45 -23.58 -17.77 -7.34
N LEU A 46 -22.53 -18.57 -7.17
CA LEU A 46 -22.44 -19.92 -7.73
C LEU A 46 -23.23 -20.96 -6.95
N THR A 47 -23.28 -20.84 -5.62
CA THR A 47 -23.85 -21.88 -4.76
C THR A 47 -25.20 -21.51 -4.15
N GLY A 48 -25.53 -20.22 -4.10
CA GLY A 48 -26.71 -19.69 -3.41
C GLY A 48 -26.59 -19.70 -1.89
N VAL A 49 -25.41 -19.98 -1.33
CA VAL A 49 -25.20 -19.92 0.14
C VAL A 49 -25.17 -18.46 0.61
N GLY A 50 -25.56 -18.22 1.87
CA GLY A 50 -25.48 -16.88 2.46
C GLY A 50 -24.03 -16.39 2.60
N GLU A 51 -23.82 -15.08 2.52
CA GLU A 51 -22.48 -14.46 2.50
C GLU A 51 -21.60 -14.84 3.71
N ASN A 52 -22.21 -14.97 4.90
CA ASN A 52 -21.50 -15.41 6.11
C ASN A 52 -21.04 -16.87 6.03
N VAL A 53 -21.81 -17.72 5.34
CA VAL A 53 -21.46 -19.13 5.10
C VAL A 53 -20.34 -19.21 4.05
N ALA A 54 -20.43 -18.44 2.97
CA ALA A 54 -19.35 -18.34 1.97
C ALA A 54 -18.02 -17.89 2.58
N LYS A 55 -18.03 -16.83 3.43
CA LYS A 55 -16.82 -16.38 4.16
C LYS A 55 -16.24 -17.49 5.04
N ARG A 56 -17.10 -18.26 5.72
CA ARG A 56 -16.69 -19.35 6.61
C ARG A 56 -16.10 -20.53 5.83
N ILE A 57 -16.70 -20.91 4.70
CA ILE A 57 -16.21 -21.95 3.79
C ILE A 57 -14.79 -21.59 3.31
N ILE A 58 -14.59 -20.35 2.82
CA ILE A 58 -13.29 -19.84 2.37
C ILE A 58 -12.26 -19.85 3.51
N GLN A 59 -12.66 -19.37 4.70
CA GLN A 59 -11.76 -19.26 5.84
C GLN A 59 -11.27 -20.64 6.31
N VAL A 60 -12.15 -21.64 6.38
CA VAL A 60 -11.76 -23.00 6.77
C VAL A 60 -10.89 -23.65 5.71
N ALA A 61 -11.14 -23.41 4.42
CA ALA A 61 -10.26 -23.86 3.35
C ALA A 61 -8.85 -23.27 3.48
N ARG A 62 -8.72 -21.96 3.77
CA ARG A 62 -7.42 -21.29 4.02
C ARG A 62 -6.67 -21.84 5.21
N THR A 63 -7.36 -22.07 6.32
CA THR A 63 -6.77 -22.64 7.53
C THR A 63 -6.31 -24.08 7.30
N LYS A 64 -7.06 -24.87 6.52
CA LYS A 64 -6.71 -26.26 6.21
C LYS A 64 -5.53 -26.40 5.25
N LEU A 65 -5.34 -25.41 4.38
CA LEU A 65 -4.18 -25.30 3.49
C LEU A 65 -2.96 -24.63 4.15
N ASP A 66 -3.07 -24.29 5.43
CA ASP A 66 -2.01 -23.62 6.18
C ASP A 66 -1.48 -22.35 5.49
N MET A 67 -2.40 -21.56 4.90
CA MET A 67 -2.09 -20.33 4.16
C MET A 67 -1.65 -19.17 5.10
N GLY A 68 -0.55 -19.37 5.81
CA GLY A 68 0.06 -18.44 6.78
C GLY A 68 1.39 -17.84 6.30
N PHE A 69 2.32 -17.62 7.23
CA PHE A 69 3.67 -17.13 6.92
C PHE A 69 4.53 -18.26 6.36
N GLU A 70 5.24 -17.96 5.28
CA GLU A 70 6.24 -18.87 4.69
C GLU A 70 7.62 -18.27 4.92
N THR A 71 8.58 -19.11 5.29
CA THR A 71 9.96 -18.66 5.44
C THR A 71 10.56 -18.37 4.07
N GLY A 72 11.65 -17.59 4.03
CA GLY A 72 12.41 -17.40 2.80
C GLY A 72 12.90 -18.72 2.19
N GLU A 73 13.11 -19.75 3.01
CA GLU A 73 13.44 -21.11 2.58
C GLU A 73 12.26 -21.80 1.89
N ASP A 74 11.04 -21.64 2.39
CA ASP A 74 9.83 -22.20 1.78
C ASP A 74 9.53 -21.53 0.44
N ILE A 75 9.73 -20.21 0.35
CA ILE A 75 9.64 -19.47 -0.91
C ILE A 75 10.74 -19.89 -1.88
N LEU A 76 11.96 -20.13 -1.40
CA LEU A 76 13.05 -20.65 -2.23
C LEU A 76 12.69 -22.03 -2.79
N LYS A 77 12.19 -22.95 -1.95
CA LYS A 77 11.69 -24.27 -2.37
C LYS A 77 10.57 -24.19 -3.41
N LYS A 78 9.67 -23.21 -3.29
CA LYS A 78 8.65 -22.94 -4.33
C LYS A 78 9.28 -22.41 -5.61
N ARG A 79 10.27 -21.52 -5.52
CA ARG A 79 10.99 -20.99 -6.68
C ARG A 79 11.87 -22.03 -7.35
N GLU A 80 12.34 -23.05 -6.64
CA GLU A 80 13.03 -24.22 -7.22
C GLU A 80 12.12 -25.00 -8.19
N GLN A 81 10.80 -24.87 -8.05
CA GLN A 81 9.82 -25.47 -8.97
C GLN A 81 9.61 -24.63 -10.24
N VAL A 82 10.08 -23.38 -10.29
CA VAL A 82 9.93 -22.51 -11.46
C VAL A 82 10.79 -23.07 -12.60
N GLU A 83 10.15 -23.36 -13.71
CA GLU A 83 10.79 -23.83 -14.92
C GLU A 83 11.02 -22.64 -15.86
N LYS A 84 12.00 -22.76 -16.76
CA LYS A 84 12.32 -21.73 -17.75
C LYS A 84 12.29 -22.32 -19.14
N ILE A 85 11.54 -21.67 -20.03
CA ILE A 85 11.44 -22.06 -21.43
C ILE A 85 12.45 -21.23 -22.23
N THR A 86 13.44 -21.92 -22.78
CA THR A 86 14.47 -21.34 -23.66
C THR A 86 13.83 -20.66 -24.88
N THR A 87 14.40 -19.55 -25.29
CA THR A 87 14.11 -18.91 -26.57
C THR A 87 14.80 -19.60 -27.74
N GLY A 88 15.82 -20.44 -27.47
CA GLY A 88 16.73 -21.02 -28.45
C GLY A 88 17.95 -20.13 -28.77
N CYS A 89 17.92 -18.86 -28.36
CA CYS A 89 19.00 -17.90 -28.56
C CYS A 89 19.73 -17.65 -27.24
N LYS A 90 21.02 -17.98 -27.16
CA LYS A 90 21.75 -17.95 -25.87
C LYS A 90 21.86 -16.54 -25.32
N SER A 91 22.08 -15.54 -26.16
CA SER A 91 22.13 -14.15 -25.71
C SER A 91 20.80 -13.66 -25.15
N PHE A 92 19.68 -14.09 -25.75
CA PHE A 92 18.35 -13.78 -25.25
C PHE A 92 18.04 -14.55 -23.95
N ASP A 93 18.39 -15.83 -23.87
CA ASP A 93 18.23 -16.60 -22.63
C ASP A 93 19.09 -16.05 -21.50
N ASN A 94 20.33 -15.63 -21.79
CA ASN A 94 21.20 -14.99 -20.81
C ASN A 94 20.61 -13.67 -20.31
N MET A 95 19.99 -12.88 -21.20
CA MET A 95 19.24 -11.67 -20.86
C MET A 95 18.09 -11.99 -19.89
N LEU A 96 17.42 -13.12 -20.06
CA LEU A 96 16.33 -13.60 -19.20
C LEU A 96 16.78 -14.53 -18.06
N LYS A 97 18.10 -14.70 -17.85
CA LYS A 97 18.69 -15.62 -16.86
C LYS A 97 18.15 -17.06 -16.98
N GLY A 98 18.04 -17.55 -18.21
CA GLY A 98 17.72 -18.94 -18.56
C GLY A 98 16.54 -19.10 -19.53
N GLY A 99 15.66 -18.11 -19.66
CA GLY A 99 14.49 -18.18 -20.55
C GLY A 99 13.23 -17.57 -19.91
N PHE A 100 12.08 -17.79 -20.52
CA PHE A 100 10.78 -17.32 -20.02
C PHE A 100 10.31 -18.19 -18.85
N GLU A 101 10.04 -17.56 -17.70
CA GLU A 101 9.70 -18.25 -16.45
C GLU A 101 8.24 -18.73 -16.42
N THR A 102 8.00 -19.90 -15.84
CA THR A 102 6.67 -20.35 -15.41
C THR A 102 6.23 -19.63 -14.12
N GLY A 103 4.93 -19.63 -13.82
CA GLY A 103 4.40 -18.90 -12.66
C GLY A 103 4.40 -17.38 -12.84
N ALA A 104 4.53 -16.91 -14.08
CA ALA A 104 4.58 -15.49 -14.40
C ALA A 104 3.97 -15.18 -15.77
N ILE A 105 3.55 -13.93 -15.95
CA ILE A 105 3.19 -13.37 -17.25
C ILE A 105 4.37 -12.57 -17.80
N SER A 106 4.75 -12.85 -19.05
CA SER A 106 5.76 -12.09 -19.78
C SER A 106 5.14 -11.41 -21.00
N GLU A 107 5.31 -10.09 -21.10
CA GLU A 107 4.84 -9.32 -22.26
C GLU A 107 5.99 -9.00 -23.23
N CYS A 108 5.78 -9.29 -24.51
CA CYS A 108 6.59 -8.79 -25.61
C CYS A 108 5.82 -7.78 -26.45
N PHE A 109 6.36 -6.56 -26.59
CA PHE A 109 5.71 -5.50 -27.38
C PHE A 109 6.66 -4.87 -28.40
N GLY A 110 6.11 -4.33 -29.50
CA GLY A 110 6.87 -3.72 -30.58
C GLY A 110 6.07 -3.51 -31.86
N GLU A 111 6.67 -2.91 -32.87
CA GLU A 111 6.03 -2.65 -34.18
C GLU A 111 5.68 -3.92 -34.94
N TRP A 112 4.85 -3.80 -35.97
CA TRP A 112 4.59 -4.93 -36.87
C TRP A 112 5.91 -5.46 -37.49
N GLY A 113 6.06 -6.79 -37.49
CA GLY A 113 7.29 -7.44 -37.96
C GLY A 113 8.48 -7.37 -37.00
N SER A 114 8.29 -6.94 -35.74
CA SER A 114 9.33 -6.98 -34.69
C SER A 114 9.61 -8.38 -34.12
N SER A 115 9.01 -9.42 -34.68
CA SER A 115 9.19 -10.83 -34.30
C SER A 115 8.48 -11.31 -33.03
N LYS A 116 7.51 -10.56 -32.49
CA LYS A 116 6.61 -11.00 -31.39
C LYS A 116 6.03 -12.40 -31.63
N THR A 117 5.27 -12.56 -32.72
CA THR A 117 4.67 -13.84 -33.13
C THR A 117 5.72 -14.92 -33.38
N GLN A 118 6.91 -14.57 -33.90
CA GLN A 118 7.99 -15.54 -34.15
C GLN A 118 8.56 -16.10 -32.84
N ILE A 119 8.68 -15.26 -31.80
CA ILE A 119 9.03 -15.70 -30.45
C ILE A 119 7.92 -16.59 -29.89
N ALA A 120 6.65 -16.23 -30.09
CA ALA A 120 5.52 -17.06 -29.70
C ALA A 120 5.59 -18.48 -30.33
N HIS A 121 5.87 -18.56 -31.63
CA HIS A 121 6.06 -19.83 -32.34
C HIS A 121 7.26 -20.61 -31.82
N ALA A 122 8.39 -19.95 -31.54
CA ALA A 122 9.56 -20.59 -30.99
C ALA A 122 9.27 -21.18 -29.59
N LEU A 123 8.63 -20.41 -28.70
CA LEU A 123 8.25 -20.88 -27.37
C LEU A 123 7.26 -22.05 -27.42
N ALA A 124 6.30 -22.03 -28.35
CA ALA A 124 5.33 -23.12 -28.55
C ALA A 124 5.98 -24.46 -28.95
N VAL A 125 7.15 -24.41 -29.60
CA VAL A 125 7.97 -25.60 -29.90
C VAL A 125 8.89 -25.93 -28.73
N ASN A 126 9.61 -24.94 -28.21
CA ASN A 126 10.64 -25.14 -27.19
C ASN A 126 10.08 -25.63 -25.85
N VAL A 127 8.84 -25.28 -25.49
CA VAL A 127 8.20 -25.78 -24.26
C VAL A 127 8.10 -27.32 -24.23
N GLN A 128 8.03 -27.94 -25.41
CA GLN A 128 7.91 -29.40 -25.56
C GLN A 128 9.24 -30.12 -25.37
N LEU A 129 10.37 -29.39 -25.41
CA LEU A 129 11.68 -29.98 -25.18
C LEU A 129 11.78 -30.49 -23.72
N PRO A 130 12.61 -31.53 -23.48
CA PRO A 130 12.97 -31.93 -22.12
C PRO A 130 13.59 -30.78 -21.33
N LYS A 131 13.48 -30.83 -20.00
CA LYS A 131 14.01 -29.79 -19.10
C LYS A 131 15.51 -29.60 -19.26
N GLU A 132 16.24 -30.69 -19.52
CA GLU A 132 17.68 -30.70 -19.74
C GLU A 132 18.09 -29.94 -21.00
N LYS A 133 17.16 -29.77 -21.95
CA LYS A 133 17.33 -29.00 -23.19
C LYS A 133 16.70 -27.60 -23.12
N GLY A 134 16.28 -27.16 -21.93
CA GLY A 134 15.68 -25.84 -21.71
C GLY A 134 14.19 -25.74 -22.02
N GLY A 135 13.49 -26.86 -22.23
CA GLY A 135 12.03 -26.87 -22.30
C GLY A 135 11.36 -27.18 -20.96
N ALA A 136 10.07 -27.44 -20.97
CA ALA A 136 9.28 -27.81 -19.79
C ALA A 136 8.64 -29.21 -19.90
N GLY A 137 8.95 -29.95 -20.99
CA GLY A 137 8.34 -31.25 -21.30
C GLY A 137 6.82 -31.20 -21.43
N GLY A 138 6.26 -30.06 -21.83
CA GLY A 138 4.82 -29.82 -21.81
C GLY A 138 4.26 -29.28 -23.11
N MET A 139 2.93 -29.21 -23.19
CA MET A 139 2.17 -28.73 -24.34
C MET A 139 1.95 -27.20 -24.28
N ALA A 140 1.62 -26.62 -25.43
CA ALA A 140 1.28 -25.20 -25.54
C ALA A 140 -0.20 -25.00 -25.90
N VAL A 141 -0.82 -23.98 -25.33
CA VAL A 141 -2.08 -23.42 -25.85
C VAL A 141 -1.78 -22.10 -26.55
N PHE A 142 -2.28 -21.93 -27.77
CA PHE A 142 -2.11 -20.73 -28.58
C PHE A 142 -3.46 -20.07 -28.84
N ILE A 143 -3.73 -18.96 -28.15
CA ILE A 143 -4.90 -18.12 -28.35
C ILE A 143 -4.55 -17.06 -29.39
N ASP A 144 -5.08 -17.20 -30.58
CA ASP A 144 -4.75 -16.38 -31.75
C ASP A 144 -5.81 -15.29 -31.96
N GLY A 145 -5.46 -14.03 -31.69
CA GLY A 145 -6.37 -12.89 -31.87
C GLY A 145 -6.34 -12.26 -33.27
N GLU A 146 -5.30 -12.48 -34.07
CA GLU A 146 -5.11 -11.80 -35.36
C GLU A 146 -4.84 -12.77 -36.52
N SER A 147 -5.14 -14.06 -36.33
CA SER A 147 -4.89 -15.11 -37.32
C SER A 147 -3.41 -15.18 -37.71
N THR A 148 -2.51 -15.09 -36.73
CA THR A 148 -1.06 -15.04 -36.88
C THR A 148 -0.39 -16.42 -36.77
N PHE A 149 -1.10 -17.43 -36.28
CA PHE A 149 -0.58 -18.79 -36.18
C PHE A 149 -0.27 -19.37 -37.57
N ARG A 150 0.94 -19.92 -37.75
CA ARG A 150 1.41 -20.49 -39.03
C ARG A 150 1.96 -21.90 -38.78
N PRO A 151 1.21 -22.97 -39.09
CA PRO A 151 1.65 -24.35 -38.90
C PRO A 151 2.97 -24.66 -39.63
N GLU A 152 3.16 -24.08 -40.81
CA GLU A 152 4.39 -24.24 -41.62
C GLU A 152 5.61 -23.75 -40.85
N ARG A 153 5.44 -22.70 -40.04
CA ARG A 153 6.52 -22.13 -39.23
C ARG A 153 6.88 -23.02 -38.05
N ILE A 154 5.87 -23.62 -37.41
CA ILE A 154 6.07 -24.64 -36.37
C ILE A 154 6.85 -25.83 -36.93
N LYS A 155 6.47 -26.32 -38.13
CA LYS A 155 7.18 -27.45 -38.78
C LYS A 155 8.65 -27.14 -38.98
N GLN A 156 8.96 -25.97 -39.53
CA GLN A 156 10.36 -25.54 -39.76
C GLN A 156 11.19 -25.53 -38.47
N PHE A 157 10.62 -25.01 -37.38
CA PHE A 157 11.29 -24.99 -36.08
C PHE A 157 11.45 -26.39 -35.48
N ALA A 158 10.43 -27.23 -35.58
CA ALA A 158 10.46 -28.62 -35.13
C ALA A 158 11.54 -29.45 -35.85
N GLU A 159 11.57 -29.40 -37.18
CA GLU A 159 12.55 -30.12 -38.02
C GLU A 159 13.98 -29.75 -37.64
N LYS A 160 14.25 -28.47 -37.40
CA LYS A 160 15.59 -28.01 -37.04
C LYS A 160 16.03 -28.51 -35.66
N LEU A 161 15.10 -28.58 -34.72
CA LEU A 161 15.35 -29.11 -33.37
C LEU A 161 15.36 -30.65 -33.33
N GLY A 162 15.13 -31.31 -34.47
CA GLY A 162 15.07 -32.77 -34.57
C GLY A 162 13.81 -33.37 -33.95
N LEU A 163 12.73 -32.59 -33.84
CA LEU A 163 11.42 -33.03 -33.36
C LEU A 163 10.54 -33.47 -34.54
N ASP A 164 9.62 -34.41 -34.30
CA ASP A 164 8.62 -34.77 -35.31
C ASP A 164 7.65 -33.58 -35.54
N PRO A 165 7.53 -33.06 -36.77
CA PRO A 165 6.74 -31.85 -37.02
C PRO A 165 5.23 -32.05 -36.80
N ILE A 166 4.73 -33.26 -37.03
CA ILE A 166 3.30 -33.57 -36.90
C ILE A 166 2.92 -33.75 -35.44
N GLU A 167 3.75 -34.43 -34.67
CA GLU A 167 3.61 -34.58 -33.22
C GLU A 167 3.74 -33.23 -32.51
N THR A 168 4.74 -32.42 -32.89
CA THR A 168 4.92 -31.06 -32.35
C THR A 168 3.66 -30.21 -32.57
N LEU A 169 3.05 -30.30 -33.74
CA LEU A 169 1.79 -29.61 -34.05
C LEU A 169 0.60 -30.15 -33.21
N LYS A 170 0.50 -31.47 -33.01
CA LYS A 170 -0.57 -32.08 -32.18
C LYS A 170 -0.54 -31.59 -30.72
N ASN A 171 0.66 -31.27 -30.24
CA ASN A 171 0.93 -30.77 -28.89
C ASN A 171 0.70 -29.26 -28.72
N ILE A 172 0.29 -28.56 -29.78
CA ILE A 172 -0.10 -27.14 -29.72
C ILE A 172 -1.61 -27.04 -29.92
N LYS A 173 -2.35 -26.71 -28.86
CA LYS A 173 -3.80 -26.49 -28.93
C LYS A 173 -4.06 -25.05 -29.37
N VAL A 174 -4.56 -24.87 -30.59
CA VAL A 174 -4.79 -23.54 -31.16
C VAL A 174 -6.27 -23.20 -31.08
N ALA A 175 -6.58 -22.01 -30.57
CA ALA A 175 -7.93 -21.47 -30.54
C ALA A 175 -7.93 -20.06 -31.09
N ARG A 176 -8.74 -19.82 -32.13
CA ARG A 176 -8.91 -18.49 -32.70
C ARG A 176 -9.91 -17.70 -31.86
N ALA A 177 -9.48 -16.55 -31.34
CA ALA A 177 -10.39 -15.58 -30.76
C ALA A 177 -11.08 -14.79 -31.88
N TYR A 178 -12.36 -14.49 -31.71
CA TYR A 178 -13.15 -13.71 -32.67
C TYR A 178 -13.53 -12.34 -32.12
N ASN A 179 -13.58 -12.22 -30.79
CA ASN A 179 -13.87 -11.02 -30.03
C ASN A 179 -13.30 -11.18 -28.60
N SER A 180 -13.41 -10.14 -27.79
CA SER A 180 -12.86 -10.06 -26.43
C SER A 180 -13.51 -11.06 -25.46
N ASP A 181 -14.81 -11.32 -25.57
CA ASP A 181 -15.49 -12.33 -24.75
C ASP A 181 -15.02 -13.74 -25.11
N HIS A 182 -14.89 -14.03 -26.41
CA HIS A 182 -14.40 -15.33 -26.86
C HIS A 182 -12.95 -15.55 -26.46
N GLN A 183 -12.10 -14.53 -26.54
CA GLN A 183 -10.71 -14.60 -26.05
C GLN A 183 -10.65 -14.94 -24.55
N MET A 184 -11.54 -14.33 -23.74
CA MET A 184 -11.64 -14.62 -22.31
C MET A 184 -12.13 -16.03 -22.03
N LEU A 185 -13.21 -16.46 -22.70
CA LEU A 185 -13.77 -17.80 -22.57
C LEU A 185 -12.75 -18.89 -22.92
N VAL A 186 -12.00 -18.70 -24.01
CA VAL A 186 -10.96 -19.65 -24.44
C VAL A 186 -9.85 -19.74 -23.40
N ALA A 187 -9.44 -18.62 -22.79
CA ALA A 187 -8.45 -18.65 -21.72
C ALA A 187 -8.98 -19.39 -20.47
N GLU A 188 -10.25 -19.21 -20.11
CA GLU A 188 -10.88 -19.97 -19.02
C GLU A 188 -10.89 -21.48 -19.31
N LYS A 189 -11.19 -21.89 -20.55
CA LYS A 189 -11.17 -23.30 -20.99
C LYS A 189 -9.80 -23.98 -20.98
N VAL A 190 -8.70 -23.23 -20.81
CA VAL A 190 -7.38 -23.83 -20.63
C VAL A 190 -7.34 -24.72 -19.39
N GLU A 191 -8.07 -24.32 -18.35
CA GLU A 191 -8.17 -25.10 -17.11
C GLU A 191 -8.82 -26.47 -17.36
N ASP A 192 -9.82 -26.56 -18.24
CA ASP A 192 -10.47 -27.83 -18.61
C ASP A 192 -9.47 -28.79 -19.29
N LEU A 193 -8.65 -28.28 -20.22
CA LEU A 193 -7.61 -29.07 -20.90
C LEU A 193 -6.59 -29.65 -19.90
N ILE A 194 -6.24 -28.88 -18.87
CA ILE A 194 -5.34 -29.34 -17.81
C ILE A 194 -6.01 -30.43 -16.97
N LYS A 195 -7.31 -30.27 -16.66
CA LYS A 195 -8.09 -31.27 -15.92
C LYS A 195 -8.31 -32.57 -16.69
N GLU A 196 -8.37 -32.50 -18.02
CA GLU A 196 -8.37 -33.67 -18.91
C GLU A 196 -7.02 -34.42 -18.94
N GLY A 197 -6.01 -33.91 -18.21
CA GLY A 197 -4.70 -34.56 -18.05
C GLY A 197 -3.66 -34.11 -19.07
N LEU A 198 -3.93 -33.05 -19.86
CA LEU A 198 -2.93 -32.51 -20.77
C LEU A 198 -1.88 -31.70 -20.00
N PRO A 199 -0.57 -31.96 -20.20
CA PRO A 199 0.50 -31.28 -19.47
C PRO A 199 0.79 -29.89 -20.06
N ILE A 200 -0.15 -28.95 -19.94
CA ILE A 200 0.03 -27.59 -20.45
C ILE A 200 1.09 -26.85 -19.62
N LYS A 201 2.15 -26.35 -20.29
CA LYS A 201 3.23 -25.58 -19.65
C LYS A 201 3.42 -24.18 -20.24
N LEU A 202 2.71 -23.85 -21.31
CA LEU A 202 2.73 -22.53 -21.94
C LEU A 202 1.35 -22.14 -22.45
N VAL A 203 0.93 -20.92 -22.12
CA VAL A 203 -0.24 -20.27 -22.72
C VAL A 203 0.23 -19.02 -23.45
N ILE A 204 -0.05 -18.96 -24.75
CA ILE A 204 0.24 -17.81 -25.60
C ILE A 204 -1.05 -17.07 -25.89
N VAL A 205 -1.04 -15.75 -25.71
CA VAL A 205 -2.08 -14.84 -26.21
C VAL A 205 -1.44 -13.87 -27.19
N ASP A 206 -1.52 -14.18 -28.48
CA ASP A 206 -0.97 -13.32 -29.53
C ASP A 206 -1.96 -12.20 -29.86
N SER A 207 -1.49 -10.97 -29.71
CA SER A 207 -2.25 -9.73 -29.83
C SER A 207 -3.32 -9.56 -28.75
N LEU A 208 -2.89 -9.64 -27.48
CA LEU A 208 -3.71 -9.57 -26.25
C LEU A 208 -4.79 -8.49 -26.29
N THR A 209 -4.48 -7.31 -26.84
CA THR A 209 -5.38 -6.15 -26.80
C THR A 209 -6.17 -5.91 -28.09
N ALA A 210 -6.01 -6.72 -29.14
CA ALA A 210 -6.60 -6.48 -30.47
C ALA A 210 -8.13 -6.50 -30.43
N HIS A 211 -8.75 -7.59 -29.97
CA HIS A 211 -10.20 -7.67 -29.89
C HIS A 211 -10.81 -6.69 -28.88
N PHE A 212 -10.14 -6.47 -27.75
CA PHE A 212 -10.55 -5.45 -26.79
C PHE A 212 -10.58 -4.03 -27.38
N ARG A 213 -9.75 -3.73 -28.39
CA ARG A 213 -9.80 -2.46 -29.13
C ARG A 213 -10.96 -2.41 -30.11
N ALA A 214 -11.20 -3.52 -30.81
CA ALA A 214 -12.24 -3.60 -31.82
C ALA A 214 -13.64 -3.53 -31.20
N ASP A 215 -13.87 -4.29 -30.12
CA ASP A 215 -15.19 -4.40 -29.49
C ASP A 215 -15.59 -3.16 -28.68
N PHE A 216 -14.60 -2.42 -28.18
CA PHE A 216 -14.80 -1.23 -27.35
C PHE A 216 -14.31 0.02 -28.09
N SER A 217 -14.88 0.26 -29.27
CA SER A 217 -14.53 1.39 -30.13
C SER A 217 -15.18 2.68 -29.65
N GLY A 218 -14.38 3.67 -29.22
CA GLY A 218 -14.85 5.00 -28.82
C GLY A 218 -14.29 5.45 -27.46
N ARG A 219 -14.24 6.76 -27.21
CA ARG A 219 -13.64 7.31 -25.98
C ARG A 219 -14.47 7.07 -24.70
N GLY A 220 -15.74 6.67 -24.82
CA GLY A 220 -16.63 6.34 -23.69
C GLY A 220 -16.48 4.91 -23.15
N GLU A 221 -16.00 3.99 -23.99
CA GLU A 221 -15.89 2.55 -23.69
C GLU A 221 -14.53 2.14 -23.10
N LEU A 222 -13.61 3.11 -22.95
CA LEU A 222 -12.26 2.90 -22.41
C LEU A 222 -12.28 2.29 -21.00
N SER A 223 -13.25 2.68 -20.16
CA SER A 223 -13.39 2.16 -18.80
C SER A 223 -13.84 0.69 -18.81
N GLY A 224 -14.88 0.36 -19.58
CA GLY A 224 -15.38 -1.01 -19.72
C GLY A 224 -14.32 -1.94 -20.33
N ARG A 225 -13.59 -1.45 -21.33
CA ARG A 225 -12.45 -2.15 -21.93
C ARG A 225 -11.36 -2.46 -20.90
N GLN A 226 -10.94 -1.47 -20.11
CA GLN A 226 -9.86 -1.66 -19.13
C GLN A 226 -10.29 -2.63 -18.02
N GLN A 227 -11.53 -2.54 -17.55
CA GLN A 227 -12.07 -3.47 -16.56
C GLN A 227 -12.11 -4.91 -17.08
N LYS A 228 -12.55 -5.10 -18.33
CA LYS A 228 -12.65 -6.41 -18.98
C LYS A 228 -11.27 -7.01 -19.28
N LEU A 229 -10.33 -6.18 -19.76
CA LEU A 229 -8.93 -6.59 -19.97
C LEU A 229 -8.27 -6.99 -18.65
N ASN A 230 -8.53 -6.26 -17.55
CA ASN A 230 -8.02 -6.62 -16.23
C ASN A 230 -8.58 -7.96 -15.74
N LYS A 231 -9.89 -8.23 -15.96
CA LYS A 231 -10.49 -9.53 -15.65
C LYS A 231 -9.79 -10.66 -16.42
N HIS A 232 -9.52 -10.44 -17.71
CA HIS A 232 -8.78 -11.39 -18.54
C HIS A 232 -7.35 -11.64 -18.03
N MET A 233 -6.62 -10.59 -17.68
CA MET A 233 -5.26 -10.71 -17.11
C MET A 233 -5.25 -11.48 -15.78
N HIS A 234 -6.28 -11.32 -14.94
CA HIS A 234 -6.43 -12.10 -13.71
C HIS A 234 -6.64 -13.59 -13.99
N VAL A 235 -7.41 -13.96 -15.02
CA VAL A 235 -7.55 -15.37 -15.44
C VAL A 235 -6.19 -15.93 -15.84
N LEU A 236 -5.45 -15.23 -16.69
CA LEU A 236 -4.12 -15.65 -17.13
C LEU A 236 -3.12 -15.78 -15.98
N MET A 237 -3.12 -14.84 -15.03
CA MET A 237 -2.24 -14.89 -13.86
C MET A 237 -2.57 -16.07 -12.96
N ARG A 238 -3.87 -16.34 -12.73
CA ARG A 238 -4.30 -17.52 -11.97
C ARG A 238 -3.84 -18.81 -12.62
N LEU A 239 -3.91 -18.92 -13.95
CA LEU A 239 -3.40 -20.08 -14.68
C LEU A 239 -1.89 -20.25 -14.48
N ALA A 240 -1.12 -19.16 -14.63
CA ALA A 240 0.33 -19.15 -14.44
C ALA A 240 0.72 -19.65 -13.04
N ASP A 241 0.13 -19.05 -12.00
CA ASP A 241 0.44 -19.34 -10.60
C ASP A 241 -0.03 -20.74 -10.17
N ARG A 242 -1.27 -21.12 -10.51
CA ARG A 242 -1.89 -22.38 -10.04
C ARG A 242 -1.25 -23.60 -10.68
N TYR A 243 -0.94 -23.52 -11.97
CA TYR A 243 -0.48 -24.66 -12.75
C TYR A 243 1.02 -24.60 -13.06
N ASN A 244 1.73 -23.61 -12.51
CA ASN A 244 3.15 -23.37 -12.75
C ASN A 244 3.48 -23.47 -14.25
N LEU A 245 2.74 -22.69 -15.04
CA LEU A 245 2.89 -22.57 -16.48
C LEU A 245 3.36 -21.17 -16.85
N CYS A 246 3.97 -21.02 -18.01
CA CYS A 246 4.38 -19.72 -18.54
C CYS A 246 3.21 -19.08 -19.29
N VAL A 247 2.95 -17.80 -19.07
CA VAL A 247 2.02 -17.03 -19.91
C VAL A 247 2.81 -16.02 -20.73
N TYR A 248 2.71 -16.14 -22.05
CA TYR A 248 3.34 -15.23 -23.00
C TYR A 248 2.27 -14.40 -23.71
N VAL A 249 2.36 -13.08 -23.62
CA VAL A 249 1.42 -12.17 -24.28
C VAL A 249 2.14 -11.22 -25.23
N THR A 250 1.50 -10.89 -26.35
CA THR A 250 2.05 -9.91 -27.29
C THR A 250 1.17 -8.67 -27.45
N ASN A 251 1.81 -7.54 -27.74
CA ASN A 251 1.11 -6.27 -27.92
C ASN A 251 1.78 -5.40 -29.01
N GLN A 252 0.97 -4.64 -29.76
CA GLN A 252 1.45 -3.80 -30.87
C GLN A 252 1.66 -2.33 -30.45
N VAL A 253 2.65 -1.66 -31.06
CA VAL A 253 2.88 -0.20 -30.93
C VAL A 253 2.48 0.55 -32.21
N MET A 254 2.05 1.82 -32.10
CA MET A 254 1.62 2.66 -33.24
C MET A 254 2.49 3.91 -33.23
N ALA A 255 3.13 4.21 -34.37
CA ALA A 255 3.95 5.38 -34.54
C ALA A 255 3.08 6.66 -34.47
N LYS A 256 3.54 7.66 -33.73
CA LYS A 256 3.00 9.03 -33.78
C LYS A 256 3.58 9.73 -35.01
N PRO A 257 2.76 10.24 -35.95
CA PRO A 257 3.25 10.90 -37.17
C PRO A 257 4.05 12.20 -36.96
N ASP A 258 3.97 12.83 -35.78
CA ASP A 258 4.37 14.24 -35.59
C ASP A 258 5.73 14.46 -34.88
N THR A 259 6.59 13.46 -34.75
CA THR A 259 7.83 13.57 -33.96
C THR A 259 9.10 13.60 -34.82
N PHE A 260 9.67 14.80 -35.04
CA PHE A 260 10.92 15.00 -35.80
C PHE A 260 12.21 14.83 -34.95
N PHE A 261 12.15 14.79 -33.61
CA PHE A 261 13.25 14.42 -32.71
C PHE A 261 12.72 13.78 -31.40
N GLY A 262 13.25 12.61 -31.02
CA GLY A 262 12.82 11.77 -29.88
C GLY A 262 12.47 10.33 -30.32
N ASP A 263 12.56 9.34 -29.42
CA ASP A 263 12.23 7.93 -29.72
C ASP A 263 10.72 7.80 -30.06
N PRO A 264 10.35 7.47 -31.32
CA PRO A 264 8.97 7.51 -31.79
C PRO A 264 8.12 6.31 -31.35
N THR A 265 8.70 5.35 -30.61
CA THR A 265 8.02 4.09 -30.25
C THR A 265 7.39 4.14 -28.85
N ALA A 266 6.14 4.62 -28.78
CA ALA A 266 5.32 4.47 -27.58
C ALA A 266 4.47 3.19 -27.68
N ALA A 267 4.58 2.30 -26.69
CA ALA A 267 3.68 1.15 -26.61
C ALA A 267 2.22 1.59 -26.52
N ILE A 268 1.35 1.02 -27.36
CA ILE A 268 -0.08 1.29 -27.26
C ILE A 268 -0.61 0.49 -26.08
N GLY A 269 -0.83 1.20 -24.97
CA GLY A 269 -1.13 0.61 -23.66
C GLY A 269 -0.55 1.41 -22.49
N GLY A 270 0.34 2.37 -22.74
CA GLY A 270 0.90 3.24 -21.71
C GLY A 270 2.25 2.75 -21.18
N ASN A 271 3.04 3.73 -20.71
CA ASN A 271 4.42 3.66 -20.24
C ASN A 271 4.65 2.84 -18.96
N ILE A 272 3.87 1.83 -18.62
CA ILE A 272 4.17 1.03 -17.43
C ILE A 272 5.54 0.39 -17.68
N VAL A 273 6.47 0.48 -16.70
CA VAL A 273 7.74 -0.28 -16.54
C VAL A 273 9.08 0.50 -16.61
N GLY A 274 9.71 0.65 -15.45
CA GLY A 274 11.14 0.87 -15.22
C GLY A 274 11.42 0.38 -13.78
N HIS A 275 12.69 0.16 -13.40
CA HIS A 275 13.02 -0.38 -12.07
C HIS A 275 12.65 0.57 -10.93
N ASN A 276 11.41 0.46 -10.44
CA ASN A 276 10.86 1.33 -9.41
C ASN A 276 11.16 0.71 -8.05
N CYS A 277 12.10 1.25 -7.27
CA CYS A 277 12.29 0.79 -5.89
C CYS A 277 12.57 1.94 -4.93
N VAL A 278 12.11 1.81 -3.69
CA VAL A 278 12.25 2.80 -2.60
C VAL A 278 13.02 2.20 -1.42
N ALA A 279 13.55 3.06 -0.55
CA ALA A 279 14.33 2.63 0.61
C ALA A 279 13.45 1.91 1.67
N PRO A 280 14.04 1.02 2.50
CA PRO A 280 13.29 0.18 3.45
C PRO A 280 12.45 0.97 4.48
N ASP A 281 12.93 2.16 4.87
CA ASP A 281 12.28 3.04 5.85
C ASP A 281 11.17 3.92 5.24
N THR A 282 10.81 3.69 3.98
CA THR A 282 9.73 4.42 3.31
C THR A 282 8.39 4.04 3.92
N LEU A 283 7.67 5.00 4.49
CA LEU A 283 6.38 4.78 5.15
C LEU A 283 5.26 4.70 4.11
N ILE A 284 4.52 3.60 4.13
CA ILE A 284 3.40 3.31 3.24
C ILE A 284 2.09 3.47 4.00
N GLN A 285 1.13 4.15 3.39
CA GLN A 285 -0.21 4.33 3.95
C GLN A 285 -1.14 3.19 3.52
N ILE A 286 -1.56 2.41 4.50
CA ILE A 286 -2.53 1.31 4.35
C ILE A 286 -3.95 1.90 4.35
N SER A 287 -4.84 1.26 3.60
CA SER A 287 -6.26 1.62 3.46
C SER A 287 -7.04 1.68 4.78
N ASN A 288 -6.66 0.91 5.80
CA ASN A 288 -7.26 0.97 7.14
C ASN A 288 -6.69 2.07 8.03
N GLY A 289 -5.79 2.90 7.51
CA GLY A 289 -5.13 3.98 8.25
C GLY A 289 -3.76 3.64 8.83
N LEU A 290 -3.36 2.36 8.87
CA LEU A 290 -2.01 2.01 9.32
C LEU A 290 -0.93 2.67 8.46
N ILE A 291 0.20 2.96 9.10
CA ILE A 291 1.40 3.48 8.43
C ILE A 291 2.56 2.57 8.80
N LYS A 292 3.07 1.83 7.80
CA LYS A 292 4.14 0.85 7.99
C LYS A 292 5.35 1.19 7.12
N PRO A 293 6.58 0.91 7.56
CA PRO A 293 7.73 0.85 6.65
C PRO A 293 7.46 -0.15 5.52
N ILE A 294 7.93 0.14 4.30
CA ILE A 294 7.73 -0.74 3.15
C ILE A 294 8.36 -2.13 3.38
N SER A 295 9.41 -2.22 4.21
CA SER A 295 10.03 -3.48 4.60
C SER A 295 9.13 -4.39 5.45
N GLU A 296 8.02 -3.86 5.98
CA GLU A 296 7.07 -4.57 6.84
C GLU A 296 5.69 -4.70 6.17
N ILE A 297 5.62 -4.47 4.85
CA ILE A 297 4.41 -4.62 4.05
C ILE A 297 4.23 -6.07 3.62
N TYR A 298 3.00 -6.57 3.68
CA TYR A 298 2.63 -7.92 3.26
C TYR A 298 1.54 -7.91 2.19
N ASN A 299 1.44 -8.99 1.41
CA ASN A 299 0.50 -9.11 0.28
C ASN A 299 -0.99 -9.08 0.68
N TYR A 300 -1.32 -9.39 1.93
CA TYR A 300 -2.68 -9.27 2.47
C TYR A 300 -3.04 -7.83 2.87
N ASP A 301 -2.06 -6.94 3.02
CA ASP A 301 -2.31 -5.52 3.23
C ASP A 301 -2.94 -4.91 1.97
N LYS A 302 -3.73 -3.86 2.16
CA LYS A 302 -4.33 -3.09 1.07
C LYS A 302 -3.92 -1.64 1.20
N VAL A 303 -3.51 -1.02 0.10
CA VAL A 303 -2.98 0.34 0.08
C VAL A 303 -3.97 1.31 -0.55
N ILE A 304 -3.78 2.58 -0.25
CA ILE A 304 -4.46 3.67 -0.96
C ILE A 304 -3.66 4.03 -2.20
N SER A 305 -4.38 4.25 -3.29
CA SER A 305 -3.83 4.56 -4.61
C SER A 305 -4.81 5.43 -5.38
N TYR A 306 -4.34 6.15 -6.39
CA TYR A 306 -5.15 7.10 -7.16
C TYR A 306 -5.48 6.58 -8.55
N ASN A 307 -6.69 6.85 -9.04
CA ASN A 307 -7.00 6.67 -10.46
C ASN A 307 -6.50 7.88 -11.26
N LEU A 308 -5.23 7.84 -11.64
CA LEU A 308 -4.56 8.94 -12.36
C LEU A 308 -5.02 9.13 -13.81
N LYS A 309 -5.78 8.18 -14.37
CA LYS A 309 -6.19 8.18 -15.78
C LYS A 309 -7.56 8.86 -16.00
N ASN A 310 -8.44 8.86 -15.00
CA ASN A 310 -9.83 9.35 -15.15
C ASN A 310 -10.18 10.54 -14.24
N ASN A 311 -10.35 10.29 -12.94
CA ASN A 311 -10.99 11.22 -11.99
C ASN A 311 -10.10 11.66 -10.82
N LEU A 312 -8.87 11.12 -10.72
CA LEU A 312 -7.93 11.39 -9.63
C LEU A 312 -8.47 11.02 -8.25
N GLU A 313 -9.48 10.14 -8.19
CA GLU A 313 -10.04 9.66 -6.93
C GLU A 313 -9.11 8.65 -6.28
N ALA A 314 -9.04 8.71 -4.95
CA ALA A 314 -8.37 7.71 -4.13
C ALA A 314 -9.24 6.44 -4.04
N GLY A 315 -8.60 5.28 -4.06
CA GLY A 315 -9.25 3.99 -3.91
C GLY A 315 -8.36 2.98 -3.19
N GLU A 316 -9.02 2.06 -2.50
CA GLU A 316 -8.38 0.91 -1.86
C GLU A 316 -8.03 -0.16 -2.91
N ASN A 317 -6.77 -0.56 -2.96
CA ASN A 317 -6.31 -1.61 -3.86
C ASN A 317 -5.42 -2.63 -3.13
N LYS A 318 -5.52 -3.88 -3.58
CA LYS A 318 -4.69 -4.97 -3.05
C LYS A 318 -3.25 -4.81 -3.50
N ILE A 319 -2.34 -5.18 -2.61
CA ILE A 319 -0.95 -5.40 -2.94
C ILE A 319 -0.85 -6.73 -3.69
N GLY A 320 -0.12 -6.73 -4.80
CA GLY A 320 0.23 -7.91 -5.55
C GLY A 320 1.58 -8.46 -5.07
N THR A 321 2.51 -8.56 -5.99
CA THR A 321 3.86 -9.07 -5.74
C THR A 321 4.68 -8.03 -4.98
N ILE A 322 5.26 -8.44 -3.84
CA ILE A 322 6.27 -7.67 -3.14
C ILE A 322 7.63 -8.01 -3.71
N VAL A 323 8.44 -6.97 -3.93
CA VAL A 323 9.74 -7.04 -4.57
C VAL A 323 10.78 -6.53 -3.58
N VAL A 324 11.78 -7.35 -3.30
CA VAL A 324 12.91 -7.03 -2.43
C VAL A 324 14.19 -7.25 -3.24
N ARG A 325 15.06 -6.25 -3.32
CA ARG A 325 16.25 -6.32 -4.17
C ARG A 325 17.49 -5.86 -3.45
N ASN A 326 18.59 -6.59 -3.65
CA ASN A 326 19.93 -6.07 -3.44
C ASN A 326 20.23 -5.09 -4.58
N TYR A 327 20.32 -3.81 -4.27
CA TYR A 327 20.57 -2.73 -5.21
C TYR A 327 21.97 -2.17 -4.99
N LYS A 328 22.71 -1.98 -6.08
CA LYS A 328 23.99 -1.29 -6.12
C LYS A 328 23.93 -0.20 -7.18
N GLY A 329 23.96 1.06 -6.77
CA GLY A 329 23.83 2.18 -7.69
C GLY A 329 23.58 3.52 -7.00
N GLY A 330 23.14 4.52 -7.75
CA GLY A 330 22.77 5.81 -7.19
C GLY A 330 21.44 5.75 -6.45
N LEU A 331 21.44 6.06 -5.15
CA LEU A 331 20.23 6.30 -4.36
C LEU A 331 19.91 7.79 -4.37
N TYR A 332 18.76 8.14 -4.91
CA TYR A 332 18.29 9.50 -5.02
C TYR A 332 17.40 9.85 -3.82
N THR A 333 17.70 10.98 -3.19
CA THR A 333 16.84 11.61 -2.20
C THR A 333 16.14 12.79 -2.84
N LEU A 334 14.82 12.69 -3.00
CA LEU A 334 13.97 13.80 -3.41
C LEU A 334 13.42 14.50 -2.16
N LYS A 335 13.48 15.83 -2.14
CA LYS A 335 12.93 16.65 -1.04
C LYS A 335 11.94 17.69 -1.57
N THR A 336 10.69 17.58 -1.16
CA THR A 336 9.60 18.57 -1.34
C THR A 336 9.26 19.16 0.04
N THR A 337 7.98 19.19 0.47
CA THR A 337 7.62 19.21 1.90
C THR A 337 8.05 17.94 2.61
N HIS A 338 8.07 16.82 1.87
CA HIS A 338 8.43 15.49 2.31
C HIS A 338 9.80 15.07 1.78
N LYS A 339 10.25 13.88 2.17
CA LYS A 339 11.48 13.28 1.66
C LYS A 339 11.24 11.81 1.33
N ILE A 340 11.75 11.36 0.18
CA ILE A 340 11.76 9.96 -0.22
C ILE A 340 13.12 9.58 -0.80
N ARG A 341 13.55 8.35 -0.53
CA ARG A 341 14.79 7.76 -1.05
C ARG A 341 14.44 6.62 -1.99
N CYS A 342 14.98 6.64 -3.20
CA CYS A 342 14.59 5.72 -4.27
C CYS A 342 15.69 5.54 -5.33
N SER A 343 15.56 4.49 -6.15
CA SER A 343 16.44 4.28 -7.30
C SER A 343 16.28 5.40 -8.34
N GLY A 344 17.30 5.60 -9.18
CA GLY A 344 17.21 6.59 -10.28
C GLY A 344 16.13 6.27 -11.31
N GLU A 345 15.75 5.01 -11.44
CA GLU A 345 14.70 4.56 -12.36
C GLU A 345 13.29 4.69 -11.78
N HIS A 346 13.16 4.89 -10.45
CA HIS A 346 11.87 5.05 -9.79
C HIS A 346 11.08 6.22 -10.38
N ARG A 347 9.80 6.01 -10.67
CA ARG A 347 8.96 6.99 -11.35
C ARG A 347 8.01 7.71 -10.42
N PHE A 348 7.88 9.01 -10.67
CA PHE A 348 6.87 9.87 -10.06
C PHE A 348 6.00 10.51 -11.14
N PHE A 349 4.83 10.99 -10.74
CA PHE A 349 3.89 11.63 -11.64
C PHE A 349 4.07 13.15 -11.64
N ARG A 350 4.09 13.77 -12.81
CA ARG A 350 4.11 15.23 -13.01
C ARG A 350 2.98 15.67 -13.94
N ILE A 351 2.67 16.97 -13.96
CA ILE A 351 1.73 17.53 -14.94
C ILE A 351 2.48 18.15 -16.11
N ASN A 352 2.04 17.82 -17.31
CA ASN A 352 2.46 18.46 -18.55
C ASN A 352 1.27 18.61 -19.50
N ASN A 353 1.01 19.83 -19.99
CA ASN A 353 -0.08 20.14 -20.93
C ASN A 353 -1.44 19.50 -20.55
N PHE A 354 -1.90 19.76 -19.32
CA PHE A 354 -3.16 19.24 -18.77
C PHE A 354 -3.28 17.69 -18.73
N LYS A 355 -2.15 16.98 -18.71
CA LYS A 355 -2.08 15.53 -18.53
C LYS A 355 -1.11 15.16 -17.43
N ILE A 356 -1.37 14.04 -16.77
CA ILE A 356 -0.45 13.44 -15.81
C ILE A 356 0.47 12.50 -16.58
N GLU A 357 1.77 12.73 -16.45
CA GLU A 357 2.83 11.94 -17.08
C GLU A 357 3.76 11.38 -16.01
N GLU A 358 4.31 10.21 -16.26
CA GLU A 358 5.37 9.63 -15.43
C GLU A 358 6.73 10.21 -15.82
N GLU A 359 7.60 10.43 -14.85
CA GLU A 359 8.99 10.83 -15.05
C GLU A 359 9.90 10.07 -14.10
N ARG A 360 11.07 9.65 -14.61
CA ARG A 360 12.05 8.90 -13.82
C ARG A 360 12.78 9.84 -12.88
N THR A 361 13.15 9.33 -11.70
CA THR A 361 13.83 10.12 -10.67
C THR A 361 15.12 10.76 -11.17
N LYS A 362 15.92 10.04 -11.96
CA LYS A 362 17.15 10.55 -12.56
C LYS A 362 16.95 11.72 -13.55
N ASN A 363 15.74 11.86 -14.10
CA ASN A 363 15.39 12.91 -15.06
C ASN A 363 14.73 14.12 -14.39
N LEU A 364 14.23 13.97 -13.17
CA LEU A 364 13.64 15.06 -12.40
C LEU A 364 14.70 16.09 -12.03
N LYS A 365 14.27 17.35 -12.00
CA LYS A 365 15.12 18.50 -11.63
C LYS A 365 14.50 19.30 -10.50
N GLU A 366 15.35 20.01 -9.77
CA GLU A 366 14.86 20.99 -8.79
C GLU A 366 13.94 22.01 -9.48
N GLY A 367 12.77 22.23 -8.88
CA GLY A 367 11.72 23.07 -9.43
C GLY A 367 10.68 22.38 -10.31
N ASP A 368 10.86 21.09 -10.63
CA ASP A 368 9.77 20.26 -11.15
C ASP A 368 8.71 20.03 -10.08
N TYR A 369 7.48 19.74 -10.51
CA TYR A 369 6.35 19.48 -9.64
C TYR A 369 5.93 18.01 -9.75
N ILE A 370 5.87 17.31 -8.62
CA ILE A 370 5.53 15.88 -8.56
C ILE A 370 4.34 15.62 -7.64
N ALA A 371 3.62 14.54 -7.91
CA ALA A 371 2.38 14.20 -7.23
C ALA A 371 2.58 13.77 -5.77
N HIS A 372 1.72 14.32 -4.92
CA HIS A 372 1.61 14.07 -3.50
C HIS A 372 0.15 13.79 -3.15
N SER A 373 -0.01 12.94 -2.15
CA SER A 373 -1.29 12.76 -1.48
C SER A 373 -1.53 13.89 -0.49
N PHE A 374 -2.75 14.42 -0.45
CA PHE A 374 -3.13 15.46 0.49
C PHE A 374 -4.60 15.36 0.91
N GLY A 375 -4.84 15.27 2.22
CA GLY A 375 -6.21 15.24 2.75
C GLY A 375 -6.92 13.90 2.63
N LEU A 376 -6.18 12.78 2.60
CA LEU A 376 -6.72 11.43 2.48
C LEU A 376 -7.91 11.16 3.38
N ASP A 377 -9.05 10.84 2.78
CA ASP A 377 -10.23 10.45 3.53
C ASP A 377 -10.23 8.96 3.91
N ILE A 378 -9.34 8.61 4.84
CA ILE A 378 -9.37 7.30 5.48
C ILE A 378 -10.46 7.30 6.55
N LYS A 379 -11.50 6.50 6.37
CA LYS A 379 -12.52 6.25 7.39
C LYS A 379 -11.90 5.46 8.54
N GLY A 380 -11.54 6.16 9.61
CA GLY A 380 -11.02 5.55 10.83
C GLY A 380 -12.14 5.06 11.74
N GLU A 381 -11.80 4.14 12.64
CA GLU A 381 -12.71 3.56 13.63
C GLU A 381 -12.17 3.79 15.04
N PHE A 382 -13.04 3.90 16.05
CA PHE A 382 -12.58 3.97 17.44
C PHE A 382 -11.85 2.68 17.80
N GLN A 383 -10.62 2.81 18.29
CA GLN A 383 -9.76 1.66 18.53
C GLN A 383 -9.97 1.09 19.93
N GLU A 384 -10.23 -0.21 20.01
CA GLU A 384 -10.30 -0.93 21.29
C GLU A 384 -8.95 -0.94 22.01
N LEU A 385 -8.99 -0.66 23.31
CA LEU A 385 -7.82 -0.58 24.16
C LEU A 385 -7.60 -1.90 24.92
N PRO A 386 -6.35 -2.23 25.27
CA PRO A 386 -6.04 -3.46 25.97
C PRO A 386 -6.76 -3.50 27.32
N LYS A 387 -7.64 -4.50 27.51
CA LYS A 387 -8.36 -4.69 28.77
C LYS A 387 -7.37 -4.95 29.91
N GLN A 388 -7.41 -4.11 30.94
CA GLN A 388 -6.68 -4.42 32.17
C GLN A 388 -7.32 -5.61 32.87
N LYS A 389 -6.50 -6.62 33.15
CA LYS A 389 -6.91 -7.84 33.85
C LYS A 389 -7.01 -7.63 35.37
N VAL A 390 -7.41 -6.47 35.87
CA VAL A 390 -7.51 -6.28 37.33
C VAL A 390 -8.92 -6.64 37.79
N VAL A 391 -9.01 -7.56 38.75
CA VAL A 391 -10.28 -8.07 39.27
C VAL A 391 -10.33 -8.05 40.80
N LYS A 392 -11.54 -7.97 41.33
CA LYS A 392 -11.87 -8.09 42.75
C LYS A 392 -12.79 -9.27 42.90
N ILE A 393 -12.40 -10.18 43.79
CA ILE A 393 -13.23 -11.34 44.10
C ILE A 393 -14.31 -10.90 45.10
N LYS A 394 -15.58 -11.24 44.83
CA LYS A 394 -16.68 -11.03 45.77
C LYS A 394 -16.48 -11.82 47.06
N LYS A 395 -17.36 -11.60 48.04
CA LYS A 395 -17.24 -12.24 49.36
C LYS A 395 -17.30 -13.77 49.23
N GLU A 396 -18.21 -14.25 48.41
CA GLU A 396 -18.49 -15.64 48.09
C GLU A 396 -17.24 -16.33 47.50
N GLY A 397 -16.62 -15.73 46.49
CA GLY A 397 -15.38 -16.25 45.92
C GLY A 397 -14.19 -16.18 46.88
N SER A 398 -14.15 -15.16 47.76
CA SER A 398 -13.09 -15.04 48.77
C SER A 398 -13.22 -16.11 49.87
N GLU A 399 -14.45 -16.48 50.23
CA GLU A 399 -14.74 -17.57 51.17
C GLU A 399 -14.41 -18.93 50.56
N LEU A 400 -14.78 -19.15 49.30
CA LEU A 400 -14.40 -20.34 48.53
C LEU A 400 -12.87 -20.51 48.50
N LEU A 401 -12.17 -19.43 48.19
CA LEU A 401 -10.71 -19.43 48.13
C LEU A 401 -10.06 -19.70 49.48
N LYS A 402 -10.60 -19.17 50.58
CA LYS A 402 -10.12 -19.48 51.94
C LYS A 402 -10.35 -20.94 52.32
N LYS A 403 -11.50 -21.50 51.93
CA LYS A 403 -11.85 -22.90 52.19
C LYS A 403 -10.86 -23.83 51.51
N GLU A 404 -10.61 -23.65 50.21
CA GLU A 404 -9.64 -24.47 49.47
C GLU A 404 -8.20 -24.35 50.00
N ILE A 405 -7.77 -23.13 50.36
CA ILE A 405 -6.44 -22.92 50.96
C ILE A 405 -6.30 -23.71 52.27
N THR A 406 -7.38 -23.77 53.06
CA THR A 406 -7.41 -24.50 54.34
C THR A 406 -7.44 -26.02 54.13
N GLU A 407 -8.29 -26.51 53.23
CA GLU A 407 -8.39 -27.93 52.85
C GLU A 407 -7.07 -28.48 52.31
N LYS A 408 -6.35 -27.68 51.52
CA LYS A 408 -5.04 -28.04 50.95
C LYS A 408 -3.86 -27.78 51.89
N ARG A 409 -4.10 -27.31 53.12
CA ARG A 409 -3.09 -26.97 54.14
C ARG A 409 -1.99 -26.02 53.62
N LEU A 410 -2.34 -25.11 52.71
CA LEU A 410 -1.39 -24.18 52.10
C LEU A 410 -1.20 -22.96 52.99
N THR A 411 0.05 -22.56 53.23
CA THR A 411 0.31 -21.26 53.88
C THR A 411 0.26 -20.12 52.86
N ARG A 412 -0.02 -18.89 53.32
CA ARG A 412 0.09 -17.70 52.46
C ARG A 412 1.49 -17.53 51.87
N LYS A 413 2.55 -17.98 52.56
CA LYS A 413 3.93 -17.94 52.05
C LYS A 413 4.12 -18.92 50.89
N ASP A 414 3.55 -20.12 50.98
CA ASP A 414 3.66 -21.13 49.93
C ASP A 414 2.94 -20.68 48.66
N ILE A 415 1.73 -20.11 48.83
CA ILE A 415 0.95 -19.57 47.71
C ILE A 415 1.73 -18.45 46.98
N CYS A 416 2.34 -17.53 47.75
CA CYS A 416 3.07 -16.39 47.21
C CYS A 416 4.39 -16.74 46.49
N LYS A 417 4.91 -17.98 46.58
CA LYS A 417 6.13 -18.38 45.83
C LYS A 417 5.90 -18.42 44.32
N ASN A 418 4.67 -18.72 43.91
CA ASN A 418 4.32 -18.99 42.51
C ASN A 418 3.49 -17.89 41.85
N ILE A 419 3.23 -16.79 42.56
CA ILE A 419 2.41 -15.66 42.10
C ILE A 419 3.07 -14.32 42.46
N ASN A 420 2.76 -13.26 41.72
CA ASN A 420 3.48 -11.98 41.84
C ASN A 420 2.82 -11.02 42.86
N ILE A 421 2.43 -11.53 44.03
CA ILE A 421 1.87 -10.76 45.15
C ILE A 421 2.43 -11.23 46.50
N THR A 422 2.63 -10.29 47.42
CA THR A 422 3.13 -10.56 48.78
C THR A 422 2.07 -11.21 49.68
N SER A 423 2.49 -11.86 50.77
CA SER A 423 1.57 -12.47 51.75
C SER A 423 0.60 -11.45 52.37
N GLY A 424 1.06 -10.21 52.56
CA GLY A 424 0.25 -9.08 52.98
C GLY A 424 -0.79 -8.65 51.94
N GLN A 425 -0.40 -8.62 50.66
CA GLN A 425 -1.34 -8.37 49.55
C GLN A 425 -2.37 -9.48 49.42
N LEU A 426 -1.96 -10.75 49.48
CA LEU A 426 -2.87 -11.90 49.46
C LEU A 426 -3.86 -11.86 50.63
N ARG A 427 -3.42 -11.49 51.84
CA ARG A 427 -4.32 -11.24 52.98
C ARG A 427 -5.35 -10.15 52.65
N ARG A 428 -4.94 -9.06 52.02
CA ARG A 428 -5.85 -7.96 51.64
C ARG A 428 -6.83 -8.38 50.54
N VAL A 429 -6.39 -9.18 49.57
CA VAL A 429 -7.26 -9.78 48.55
C VAL A 429 -8.35 -10.61 49.22
N LEU A 430 -7.96 -11.53 50.12
CA LEU A 430 -8.88 -12.46 50.80
C LEU A 430 -9.82 -11.79 51.82
N ASN A 431 -9.35 -10.74 52.51
CA ASN A 431 -10.07 -10.19 53.67
C ASN A 431 -10.63 -8.79 53.45
N GLN A 432 -10.14 -8.05 52.46
CA GLN A 432 -10.50 -6.64 52.25
C GLN A 432 -10.95 -6.39 50.80
N LYS A 433 -11.27 -7.47 50.06
CA LYS A 433 -11.66 -7.44 48.65
C LYS A 433 -10.72 -6.55 47.82
N TYR A 434 -9.41 -6.68 48.06
CA TYR A 434 -8.41 -5.85 47.39
C TYR A 434 -8.28 -6.24 45.91
N PRO A 435 -8.28 -5.29 44.97
CA PRO A 435 -8.05 -5.56 43.55
C PRO A 435 -6.69 -6.23 43.32
N ALA A 436 -6.64 -7.22 42.42
CA ALA A 436 -5.39 -7.82 41.98
C ALA A 436 -5.49 -8.26 40.52
N ASP A 437 -4.34 -8.39 39.86
CA ASP A 437 -4.26 -8.93 38.50
C ASP A 437 -4.84 -10.36 38.48
N LEU A 438 -5.75 -10.62 37.53
CA LEU A 438 -6.38 -11.89 37.22
C LEU A 438 -5.34 -13.00 37.05
N ASN A 439 -4.17 -12.68 36.47
CA ASN A 439 -3.08 -13.63 36.31
C ASN A 439 -2.55 -14.13 37.66
N ASN A 440 -2.62 -13.34 38.74
CA ASN A 440 -2.28 -13.82 40.08
C ASN A 440 -3.30 -14.86 40.57
N PHE A 441 -4.59 -14.66 40.27
CA PHE A 441 -5.63 -15.63 40.61
C PHE A 441 -5.54 -16.90 39.76
N ILE A 442 -5.28 -16.78 38.45
CA ILE A 442 -4.97 -17.92 37.58
C ILE A 442 -3.72 -18.63 38.07
N GLY A 443 -2.69 -17.90 38.50
CA GLY A 443 -1.47 -18.45 39.07
C GLY A 443 -1.67 -19.26 40.36
N LEU A 444 -2.79 -19.08 41.07
CA LEU A 444 -3.13 -19.91 42.24
C LEU A 444 -3.33 -21.39 41.85
N THR A 445 -3.67 -21.68 40.59
CA THR A 445 -3.76 -23.06 40.07
C THR A 445 -2.44 -23.82 40.15
N LYS A 446 -1.30 -23.12 40.07
CA LYS A 446 0.03 -23.72 40.26
C LYS A 446 0.25 -24.22 41.69
N ASN A 447 -0.55 -23.76 42.65
CA ASN A 447 -0.58 -24.25 44.02
C ASN A 447 -1.71 -25.27 44.24
N GLY A 448 -2.35 -25.76 43.19
CA GLY A 448 -3.43 -26.73 43.24
C GLY A 448 -4.80 -26.15 43.60
N VAL A 449 -4.96 -24.83 43.71
CA VAL A 449 -6.23 -24.15 44.00
C VAL A 449 -7.09 -24.09 42.72
N SER A 450 -8.41 -24.35 42.79
CA SER A 450 -9.25 -24.35 41.59
C SER A 450 -9.55 -22.92 41.10
N THR A 451 -10.02 -22.78 39.86
CA THR A 451 -10.42 -21.49 39.27
C THR A 451 -11.88 -21.12 39.57
N GLN A 452 -12.60 -21.89 40.37
CA GLN A 452 -14.04 -21.67 40.61
C GLN A 452 -14.34 -20.31 41.22
N MET A 453 -13.44 -19.74 42.03
CA MET A 453 -13.60 -18.39 42.60
C MET A 453 -13.66 -17.28 41.54
N LEU A 454 -13.17 -17.53 40.31
CA LEU A 454 -13.18 -16.56 39.22
C LEU A 454 -14.59 -16.28 38.70
N GLN A 455 -15.58 -17.17 38.92
CA GLN A 455 -16.99 -16.87 38.61
C GLN A 455 -17.55 -15.72 39.45
N TYR A 456 -16.88 -15.41 40.57
CA TYR A 456 -17.19 -14.30 41.46
C TYR A 456 -16.18 -13.15 41.31
N ALA A 457 -15.38 -13.14 40.24
CA ALA A 457 -14.48 -12.04 39.93
C ALA A 457 -15.26 -10.92 39.23
N GLU A 458 -15.20 -9.72 39.78
CA GLU A 458 -15.67 -8.50 39.12
C GLU A 458 -14.46 -7.72 38.60
N GLN A 459 -14.55 -7.24 37.37
CA GLN A 459 -13.54 -6.34 36.84
C GLN A 459 -13.54 -5.06 37.67
N VAL A 460 -12.35 -4.66 38.12
CA VAL A 460 -12.21 -3.49 38.97
C VAL A 460 -11.96 -2.29 38.10
N THR A 461 -12.86 -1.32 38.19
CA THR A 461 -12.65 0.02 37.65
C THR A 461 -11.92 0.95 38.64
N ALA A 462 -11.89 0.66 39.95
CA ALA A 462 -11.41 1.60 40.98
C ALA A 462 -10.35 1.05 41.99
N ASP A 463 -9.38 1.88 42.39
CA ASP A 463 -8.51 1.63 43.56
C ASP A 463 -9.23 2.08 44.85
N LYS A 464 -8.82 1.52 45.98
CA LYS A 464 -9.48 1.48 47.31
C LYS A 464 -9.98 2.80 47.90
N HIS A 465 -9.70 3.96 47.29
CA HIS A 465 -10.01 5.30 47.81
C HIS A 465 -10.57 6.30 46.78
N LYS A 466 -10.58 6.00 45.47
CA LYS A 466 -11.17 6.84 44.41
C LYS A 466 -11.69 5.96 43.28
N GLU A 467 -12.95 6.14 42.91
CA GLU A 467 -13.50 5.57 41.69
C GLU A 467 -12.78 6.22 40.50
N PHE A 468 -11.97 5.44 39.78
CA PHE A 468 -11.44 5.85 38.49
C PHE A 468 -12.08 4.98 37.40
N ILE A 469 -11.97 5.39 36.14
CA ILE A 469 -12.57 4.68 35.00
C ILE A 469 -11.42 4.32 34.05
N MET A 470 -11.44 3.09 33.51
CA MET A 470 -10.51 2.71 32.45
C MET A 470 -11.27 2.76 31.12
N PRO A 471 -10.85 3.61 30.17
CA PRO A 471 -11.52 3.72 28.89
C PRO A 471 -11.33 2.44 28.06
N GLU A 472 -12.40 2.02 27.38
CA GLU A 472 -12.36 0.84 26.51
C GLU A 472 -11.90 1.16 25.09
N VAL A 473 -12.01 2.43 24.69
CA VAL A 473 -11.66 2.90 23.34
C VAL A 473 -10.78 4.15 23.40
N LEU A 474 -9.96 4.36 22.36
CA LEU A 474 -9.22 5.60 22.19
C LEU A 474 -10.17 6.73 21.76
N ASN A 475 -10.69 7.48 22.73
CA ASN A 475 -11.52 8.67 22.50
C ASN A 475 -10.66 9.95 22.33
N PRO A 476 -11.22 11.08 21.86
CA PRO A 476 -10.44 12.29 21.63
C PRO A 476 -9.70 12.84 22.87
N PRO A 477 -10.30 12.91 24.07
CA PRO A 477 -9.59 13.33 25.28
C PRO A 477 -8.37 12.46 25.62
N LEU A 478 -8.52 11.13 25.56
CA LEU A 478 -7.40 10.20 25.79
C LEU A 478 -6.35 10.32 24.69
N ALA A 479 -6.77 10.47 23.42
CA ALA A 479 -5.86 10.68 22.31
C ALA A 479 -4.99 11.94 22.54
N GLN A 480 -5.57 13.04 23.05
CA GLN A 480 -4.81 14.23 23.42
C GLN A 480 -3.80 13.96 24.54
N ILE A 481 -4.20 13.24 25.60
CA ILE A 481 -3.29 12.81 26.67
C ILE A 481 -2.11 12.01 26.10
N MET A 482 -2.40 11.03 25.24
CA MET A 482 -1.39 10.17 24.61
C MET A 482 -0.45 10.97 23.70
N GLY A 483 -0.96 11.97 22.98
CA GLY A 483 -0.16 12.88 22.17
C GLY A 483 0.85 13.67 23.00
N TYR A 484 0.41 14.21 24.14
CA TYR A 484 1.33 14.92 25.05
C TYR A 484 2.34 13.96 25.67
N LEU A 485 1.92 12.73 26.05
CA LEU A 485 2.83 11.72 26.57
C LEU A 485 3.96 11.37 25.59
N LEU A 486 3.66 11.32 24.29
CA LEU A 486 4.65 11.12 23.24
C LEU A 486 5.67 12.27 23.16
N GLY A 487 5.24 13.51 23.39
CA GLY A 487 6.12 14.70 23.33
C GLY A 487 6.92 14.92 24.61
N GLY A 488 6.26 15.08 25.75
CA GLY A 488 6.89 15.56 27.00
C GLY A 488 6.56 14.77 28.26
N GLY A 489 5.81 13.66 28.14
CA GLY A 489 5.42 12.83 29.28
C GLY A 489 6.54 11.94 29.81
N CYS A 490 6.54 11.70 31.12
CA CYS A 490 7.45 10.75 31.77
C CYS A 490 6.69 9.68 32.54
N PHE A 491 7.05 8.41 32.32
CA PHE A 491 6.56 7.27 33.08
C PHE A 491 7.46 7.00 34.28
N GLU A 492 7.03 7.40 35.48
CA GLU A 492 7.71 7.10 36.74
C GLU A 492 7.36 5.68 37.22
N LYS A 493 7.99 5.23 38.31
CA LYS A 493 7.80 3.86 38.84
C LYS A 493 6.34 3.51 39.16
N ARG A 494 5.54 4.48 39.62
CA ARG A 494 4.13 4.31 40.02
C ARG A 494 3.21 5.47 39.60
N SER A 495 3.68 6.37 38.76
CA SER A 495 2.96 7.59 38.39
C SER A 495 3.31 8.06 36.99
N LEU A 496 2.48 8.95 36.45
CA LEU A 496 2.77 9.70 35.22
C LEU A 496 3.11 11.14 35.61
N ARG A 497 4.11 11.73 34.94
CA ARG A 497 4.47 13.13 35.12
C ARG A 497 4.41 13.86 33.78
N PHE A 498 3.69 14.99 33.78
CA PHE A 498 3.65 15.95 32.69
C PHE A 498 4.36 17.21 33.17
N ARG A 499 5.29 17.75 32.39
CA ARG A 499 6.06 18.93 32.77
C ARG A 499 5.87 20.02 31.73
N ASP A 500 5.45 21.19 32.18
CA ASP A 500 5.28 22.35 31.30
C ASP A 500 5.68 23.65 32.00
N ALA A 501 6.10 24.64 31.21
CA ALA A 501 6.30 26.00 31.72
C ALA A 501 4.97 26.72 31.97
N GLU A 502 3.94 26.37 31.19
CA GLU A 502 2.62 27.01 31.24
C GLU A 502 1.66 26.26 32.18
N TYR A 503 1.18 26.93 33.22
CA TYR A 503 0.31 26.31 34.23
C TYR A 503 -1.05 25.91 33.64
N ASP A 504 -1.59 26.73 32.74
CA ASP A 504 -2.90 26.50 32.10
C ASP A 504 -2.92 25.24 31.23
N ILE A 505 -1.78 24.86 30.64
CA ILE A 505 -1.63 23.59 29.92
C ILE A 505 -1.85 22.45 30.92
N LEU A 506 -1.10 22.42 32.02
CA LEU A 506 -1.22 21.36 33.02
C LEU A 506 -2.61 21.30 33.64
N LYS A 507 -3.27 22.44 33.85
CA LYS A 507 -4.67 22.49 34.30
C LYS A 507 -5.61 21.83 33.28
N THR A 508 -5.41 22.10 32.00
CA THR A 508 -6.17 21.46 30.91
C THR A 508 -5.99 19.93 30.94
N TYR A 509 -4.75 19.44 31.04
CA TYR A 509 -4.49 18.00 31.12
C TYR A 509 -5.05 17.38 32.40
N ASN A 510 -5.02 18.09 33.53
CA ASN A 510 -5.63 17.60 34.77
C ASN A 510 -7.15 17.38 34.61
N ASN A 511 -7.84 18.28 33.90
CA ASN A 511 -9.25 18.12 33.55
C ASN A 511 -9.48 16.96 32.57
N LEU A 512 -8.60 16.77 31.58
CA LEU A 512 -8.69 15.61 30.67
C LEU A 512 -8.51 14.28 31.44
N PHE A 513 -7.63 14.24 32.43
CA PHE A 513 -7.47 13.05 33.28
C PHE A 513 -8.72 12.79 34.14
N GLU A 514 -9.37 13.83 34.63
CA GLU A 514 -10.67 13.69 35.31
C GLU A 514 -11.77 13.21 34.37
N GLU A 515 -11.83 13.75 33.15
CA GLU A 515 -12.83 13.36 32.15
C GLU A 515 -12.67 11.90 31.73
N VAL A 516 -11.44 11.48 31.42
CA VAL A 516 -11.15 10.12 30.92
C VAL A 516 -11.15 9.09 32.02
N PHE A 517 -10.53 9.42 33.16
CA PHE A 517 -10.25 8.46 34.21
C PHE A 517 -10.98 8.75 35.52
N GLY A 518 -11.76 9.83 35.65
CA GLY A 518 -12.36 10.21 36.94
C GLY A 518 -11.33 10.63 38.00
N LEU A 519 -10.08 10.87 37.60
CA LEU A 519 -8.97 11.12 38.53
C LEU A 519 -8.20 12.38 38.17
N ARG A 520 -8.10 13.30 39.12
CA ARG A 520 -7.18 14.45 39.06
C ARG A 520 -5.84 14.12 39.72
N GLY A 521 -4.78 14.71 39.19
CA GLY A 521 -3.45 14.75 39.80
C GLY A 521 -3.10 16.10 40.44
N ASP A 522 -1.88 16.16 40.95
CA ASP A 522 -1.34 17.31 41.68
C ASP A 522 -0.42 18.13 40.79
N ILE A 523 -0.68 19.43 40.68
CA ILE A 523 0.19 20.37 39.95
C ILE A 523 1.12 21.05 40.96
N ILE A 524 2.43 20.88 40.78
CA ILE A 524 3.47 21.33 41.71
C ILE A 524 4.51 22.16 40.95
N LYS A 525 4.83 23.36 41.45
CA LYS A 525 5.93 24.18 40.91
C LYS A 525 7.27 23.49 41.16
N VAL A 526 8.13 23.44 40.14
CA VAL A 526 9.46 22.84 40.27
C VAL A 526 10.41 23.84 40.93
N SER A 527 11.08 23.42 42.00
CA SER A 527 12.06 24.27 42.69
C SER A 527 13.16 24.74 41.74
N ASN A 528 13.49 26.03 41.80
CA ASN A 528 14.53 26.70 41.00
C ASN A 528 14.38 26.56 39.47
N LYS A 529 13.17 26.26 38.97
CA LYS A 529 12.88 26.22 37.52
C LYS A 529 11.57 26.95 37.22
N ASN A 530 11.50 27.60 36.07
CA ASN A 530 10.28 28.25 35.60
C ASN A 530 9.35 27.22 34.92
N CYS A 531 8.97 26.18 35.66
CA CYS A 531 8.04 25.15 35.19
C CYS A 531 7.32 24.44 36.33
N PHE A 532 6.28 23.70 35.96
CA PHE A 532 5.39 22.97 36.84
C PHE A 532 5.37 21.49 36.42
N ASN A 533 5.03 20.61 37.36
CA ASN A 533 4.77 19.20 37.09
C ASN A 533 3.33 18.87 37.48
N LEU A 534 2.57 18.25 36.59
CA LEU A 534 1.34 17.52 36.93
C LEU A 534 1.72 16.07 37.18
N ASN A 535 1.45 15.58 38.39
CA ASN A 535 1.71 14.19 38.79
C ASN A 535 0.40 13.42 38.92
N ILE A 536 0.21 12.40 38.07
CA ILE A 536 -0.89 11.44 38.16
C ILE A 536 -0.39 10.23 38.95
N ASN A 537 -0.69 10.21 40.25
CA ASN A 537 -0.16 9.23 41.20
C ASN A 537 -0.98 7.92 41.22
N ASN A 538 -1.08 7.26 40.05
CA ASN A 538 -1.80 6.00 39.90
C ASN A 538 -1.01 5.03 39.01
N LYS A 539 -0.71 3.82 39.53
CA LYS A 539 0.15 2.85 38.85
C LYS A 539 -0.59 2.18 37.69
N GLU A 540 -1.87 1.92 37.87
CA GLU A 540 -2.75 1.23 36.93
C GLU A 540 -2.93 2.09 35.67
N ILE A 541 -3.23 3.38 35.81
CA ILE A 541 -3.31 4.35 34.70
C ILE A 541 -1.94 4.48 34.02
N ARG A 542 -0.85 4.51 34.78
CA ARG A 542 0.52 4.52 34.25
C ARG A 542 0.81 3.29 33.41
N ASP A 543 0.49 2.10 33.90
CA ASP A 543 0.72 0.83 33.19
C ASP A 543 -0.17 0.73 31.95
N PHE A 544 -1.43 1.17 32.04
CA PHE A 544 -2.37 1.24 30.92
C PHE A 544 -1.84 2.12 29.78
N THR A 545 -1.58 3.39 30.08
CA THR A 545 -1.08 4.36 29.09
C THR A 545 0.29 3.95 28.54
N LYS A 546 1.17 3.34 29.36
CA LYS A 546 2.46 2.81 28.89
C LYS A 546 2.30 1.64 27.91
N ASN A 547 1.29 0.80 28.09
CA ASN A 547 1.02 -0.28 27.14
C ASN A 547 0.51 0.26 25.81
N ILE A 548 -0.42 1.23 25.84
CA ILE A 548 -0.92 1.89 24.63
C ILE A 548 0.19 2.65 23.91
N ALA A 549 1.11 3.28 24.65
CA ALA A 549 2.21 4.06 24.10
C ALA A 549 3.15 3.26 23.17
N LYS A 550 3.19 1.93 23.26
CA LYS A 550 4.03 1.09 22.40
C LYS A 550 3.57 1.13 20.93
N ASP A 551 2.25 1.14 20.73
CA ASP A 551 1.61 1.05 19.43
C ASP A 551 0.78 2.31 19.13
N ILE A 552 1.14 3.44 19.76
CA ILE A 552 0.30 4.65 19.74
C ILE A 552 0.13 5.24 18.34
N PHE A 553 1.13 5.12 17.47
CA PHE A 553 1.01 5.56 16.10
C PHE A 553 -0.04 4.75 15.35
N ASP A 554 -0.09 3.44 15.54
CA ASP A 554 -1.09 2.57 14.92
C ASP A 554 -2.49 2.90 15.41
N TYR A 555 -2.64 3.06 16.74
CA TYR A 555 -3.90 3.48 17.33
C TYR A 555 -4.37 4.83 16.77
N ALA A 556 -3.50 5.85 16.75
CA ALA A 556 -3.84 7.16 16.21
C ALA A 556 -4.18 7.09 14.71
N ALA A 557 -3.38 6.37 13.92
CA ALA A 557 -3.49 6.32 12.47
C ALA A 557 -4.77 5.60 12.01
N LYS A 558 -5.24 4.57 12.72
CA LYS A 558 -6.52 3.90 12.46
C LYS A 558 -7.74 4.65 13.00
N SER A 559 -7.53 5.61 13.91
CA SER A 559 -8.64 6.32 14.57
C SER A 559 -9.34 7.34 13.66
N PRO A 560 -10.57 7.78 14.00
CA PRO A 560 -11.27 8.85 13.29
C PRO A 560 -10.49 10.17 13.33
N LYS A 561 -10.78 11.08 12.39
CA LYS A 561 -10.06 12.37 12.25
C LYS A 561 -10.09 13.22 13.52
N GLU A 562 -11.16 13.16 14.32
CA GLU A 562 -11.26 13.85 15.62
C GLU A 562 -10.26 13.35 16.66
N CYS A 563 -10.09 12.03 16.78
CA CYS A 563 -9.10 11.43 17.68
C CYS A 563 -7.68 11.74 17.18
N LEU A 564 -7.46 11.67 15.87
CA LEU A 564 -6.18 12.03 15.26
C LEU A 564 -5.83 13.51 15.48
N ALA A 565 -6.80 14.41 15.31
CA ALA A 565 -6.62 15.84 15.55
C ALA A 565 -6.28 16.13 17.02
N SER A 566 -7.00 15.50 17.96
CA SER A 566 -6.71 15.60 19.39
C SER A 566 -5.34 15.03 19.76
N PHE A 567 -4.94 13.91 19.17
CA PHE A 567 -3.60 13.33 19.34
C PHE A 567 -2.50 14.29 18.87
N VAL A 568 -2.63 14.85 17.65
CA VAL A 568 -1.69 15.84 17.12
C VAL A 568 -1.67 17.09 17.99
N LYS A 569 -2.84 17.59 18.41
CA LYS A 569 -2.95 18.73 19.34
C LYS A 569 -2.16 18.47 20.63
N GLY A 570 -2.27 17.27 21.19
CA GLY A 570 -1.54 16.89 22.39
C GLY A 570 -0.03 16.89 22.22
N PHE A 571 0.45 16.37 21.10
CA PHE A 571 1.86 16.42 20.74
C PHE A 571 2.37 17.86 20.61
N PHE A 572 1.61 18.74 19.95
CA PHE A 572 1.95 20.16 19.80
C PHE A 572 1.76 20.98 21.09
N ASP A 573 0.93 20.55 22.03
CA ASP A 573 0.89 21.19 23.35
C ASP A 573 2.23 20.99 24.08
N ALA A 574 2.80 19.79 23.99
CA ALA A 574 4.08 19.43 24.62
C ALA A 574 5.31 20.01 23.89
N GLU A 575 5.40 19.78 22.57
CA GLU A 575 6.61 20.09 21.78
C GLU A 575 6.46 21.34 20.90
N GLY A 576 5.24 21.86 20.79
CA GLY A 576 4.88 22.87 19.81
C GLY A 576 5.01 24.31 20.32
N SER A 577 5.28 25.19 19.36
CA SER A 577 5.42 26.63 19.54
C SER A 577 4.72 27.38 18.40
N ILE A 578 4.24 28.58 18.69
CA ILE A 578 3.64 29.48 17.70
C ILE A 578 4.53 30.70 17.55
N GLY A 579 4.88 31.04 16.30
CA GLY A 579 5.72 32.16 15.97
C GLY A 579 5.09 33.48 16.42
N LYS A 580 5.83 34.28 17.20
CA LYS A 580 5.33 35.59 17.67
C LYS A 580 5.40 36.68 16.60
N ARG A 581 6.32 36.55 15.64
CA ARG A 581 6.61 37.57 14.60
C ARG A 581 5.99 37.25 13.25
N TYR A 582 5.80 35.98 12.94
CA TYR A 582 5.31 35.50 11.65
C TYR A 582 4.41 34.26 11.87
N PRO A 583 3.40 34.06 11.01
CA PRO A 583 2.45 32.95 11.14
C PRO A 583 3.16 31.62 10.87
N LYS A 584 3.53 30.95 11.95
CA LYS A 584 4.21 29.66 11.93
C LYS A 584 3.84 28.85 13.15
N ILE A 585 3.52 27.58 12.97
CA ILE A 585 3.42 26.60 14.05
C ILE A 585 4.59 25.63 13.88
N SER A 586 5.29 25.29 14.95
CA SER A 586 6.44 24.39 14.86
C SER A 586 6.61 23.50 16.08
N ALA A 587 6.92 22.23 15.86
CA ALA A 587 7.31 21.28 16.90
C ALA A 587 8.72 20.75 16.61
N SER A 588 9.52 20.48 17.65
CA SER A 588 10.88 19.95 17.50
C SER A 588 10.99 18.58 18.15
N GLN A 589 11.72 17.65 17.55
CA GLN A 589 11.95 16.33 18.15
C GLN A 589 13.32 15.75 17.75
N LYS A 590 13.95 14.98 18.63
CA LYS A 590 15.27 14.36 18.35
C LYS A 590 15.14 13.20 17.38
N ASN A 591 14.00 12.51 17.41
CA ASN A 591 13.68 11.41 16.53
C ASN A 591 12.89 11.91 15.31
N GLU A 592 13.50 11.88 14.13
CA GLU A 592 12.87 12.30 12.87
C GLU A 592 11.64 11.46 12.53
N ILE A 593 11.63 10.16 12.88
CA ILE A 593 10.52 9.25 12.56
C ILE A 593 9.22 9.74 13.21
N VAL A 594 9.28 10.20 14.46
CA VAL A 594 8.11 10.76 15.15
C VAL A 594 7.52 11.94 14.36
N LEU A 595 8.38 12.83 13.86
CA LEU A 595 7.93 13.97 13.06
C LEU A 595 7.40 13.54 11.69
N ARG A 596 7.94 12.48 11.07
CA ARG A 596 7.40 11.91 9.82
C ARG A 596 5.99 11.36 10.01
N TYR A 597 5.73 10.65 11.12
CA TYR A 597 4.35 10.24 11.46
C TYR A 597 3.44 11.45 11.70
N MET A 598 3.89 12.46 12.47
CA MET A 598 3.13 13.69 12.66
C MET A 598 2.84 14.40 11.33
N GLN A 599 3.80 14.43 10.41
CA GLN A 599 3.64 15.02 9.08
C GLN A 599 2.54 14.31 8.28
N LEU A 600 2.56 12.98 8.22
CA LEU A 600 1.51 12.18 7.56
C LEU A 600 0.15 12.32 8.23
N PHE A 601 0.10 12.48 9.55
CA PHE A 601 -1.15 12.75 10.28
C PHE A 601 -1.71 14.14 9.95
N LEU A 602 -0.84 15.15 9.86
CA LEU A 602 -1.22 16.49 9.43
C LEU A 602 -1.74 16.47 7.97
N ASP A 603 -1.14 15.69 7.08
CA ASP A 603 -1.63 15.53 5.70
C ASP A 603 -3.03 14.90 5.66
N ARG A 604 -3.29 13.87 6.49
CA ARG A 604 -4.63 13.27 6.62
C ARG A 604 -5.67 14.27 7.18
N LEU A 605 -5.22 15.23 7.99
CA LEU A 605 -6.03 16.36 8.47
C LEU A 605 -6.09 17.52 7.45
N GLY A 606 -5.40 17.44 6.33
CA GLY A 606 -5.35 18.49 5.30
C GLY A 606 -4.62 19.74 5.79
N VAL A 607 -3.50 19.56 6.48
CA VAL A 607 -2.58 20.61 6.94
C VAL A 607 -1.18 20.27 6.43
N ARG A 608 -0.66 20.99 5.44
CA ARG A 608 0.73 20.72 4.99
C ARG A 608 1.74 21.22 6.01
N SER A 609 2.80 20.45 6.16
CA SER A 609 3.91 20.75 7.06
C SER A 609 5.24 20.37 6.45
N PHE A 610 6.32 20.94 6.97
CA PHE A 610 7.67 20.80 6.43
C PHE A 610 8.61 20.30 7.52
N ILE A 611 9.41 19.27 7.23
CA ILE A 611 10.48 18.83 8.13
C ILE A 611 11.82 19.45 7.71
N SER A 612 12.50 20.04 8.68
CA SER A 612 13.84 20.61 8.55
C SER A 612 14.73 20.16 9.72
N GLY A 613 16.04 20.17 9.52
CA GLY A 613 17.02 19.75 10.51
C GLY A 613 18.13 18.92 9.88
N ASP A 614 19.36 19.14 10.34
CA ASP A 614 20.55 18.37 9.98
C ASP A 614 21.27 17.91 11.26
N LYS A 615 22.03 16.82 11.17
CA LYS A 615 22.95 16.39 12.23
C LYS A 615 24.07 17.43 12.35
N HIS A 616 24.19 18.09 13.50
CA HIS A 616 25.33 18.95 13.81
C HIS A 616 25.97 18.47 15.13
N ASN A 617 27.27 18.13 15.08
CA ASN A 617 28.07 17.69 16.24
C ASN A 617 27.39 16.62 17.12
N GLY A 618 26.85 15.56 16.52
CA GLY A 618 26.29 14.41 17.26
C GLY A 618 24.91 14.64 17.89
N ASN A 619 24.37 15.86 17.90
CA ASN A 619 23.00 16.16 18.31
C ASN A 619 22.13 16.48 17.09
N SER A 620 21.21 15.59 16.74
CA SER A 620 20.18 15.87 15.73
C SER A 620 18.91 16.39 16.39
N MET A 621 18.52 17.61 16.03
CA MET A 621 17.22 18.18 16.38
C MET A 621 16.48 18.45 15.08
N PHE A 622 15.36 17.78 14.89
CA PHE A 622 14.50 17.98 13.73
C PHE A 622 13.34 18.88 14.12
N ARG A 623 12.81 19.60 13.14
CA ARG A 623 11.70 20.53 13.32
C ARG A 623 10.66 20.35 12.23
N LEU A 624 9.43 20.11 12.66
CA LEU A 624 8.23 20.10 11.84
C LEU A 624 7.59 21.48 11.88
N GLU A 625 7.31 22.09 10.73
CA GLU A 625 6.80 23.47 10.65
C GLU A 625 5.60 23.60 9.70
N VAL A 626 4.53 24.23 10.16
CA VAL A 626 3.41 24.70 9.34
C VAL A 626 3.60 26.19 9.10
N LYS A 627 3.87 26.56 7.83
CA LYS A 627 4.26 27.94 7.44
C LYS A 627 3.37 28.57 6.37
N SER A 628 2.64 27.77 5.59
CA SER A 628 1.69 28.32 4.62
C SER A 628 0.54 28.99 5.36
N LEU A 629 0.14 30.18 4.91
CA LEU A 629 -0.96 30.92 5.54
C LEU A 629 -2.27 30.13 5.56
N LYS A 630 -2.56 29.38 4.49
CA LYS A 630 -3.74 28.49 4.39
C LYS A 630 -3.65 27.35 5.40
N ASP A 631 -2.47 26.75 5.54
CA ASP A 631 -2.28 25.62 6.46
C ASP A 631 -2.23 26.06 7.93
N VAL A 632 -1.78 27.28 8.23
CA VAL A 632 -1.91 27.89 9.58
C VAL A 632 -3.38 28.06 9.96
N VAL A 633 -4.22 28.50 9.03
CA VAL A 633 -5.68 28.59 9.23
C VAL A 633 -6.28 27.19 9.42
N ASN A 634 -5.96 26.25 8.52
CA ASN A 634 -6.45 24.86 8.62
C ASN A 634 -6.04 24.20 9.94
N TYR A 635 -4.80 24.39 10.39
CA TYR A 635 -4.34 23.91 11.68
C TYR A 635 -5.18 24.51 12.81
N GLY A 636 -5.40 25.82 12.78
CA GLY A 636 -6.20 26.51 13.79
C GLY A 636 -7.64 26.02 13.90
N ILE A 637 -8.29 25.76 12.76
CA ILE A 637 -9.68 25.29 12.69
C ILE A 637 -9.80 23.82 13.07
N LYS A 638 -8.90 22.97 12.58
CA LYS A 638 -9.05 21.50 12.69
C LYS A 638 -8.37 20.90 13.91
N ILE A 639 -7.34 21.55 14.45
CA ILE A 639 -6.47 20.99 15.51
C ILE A 639 -6.43 21.96 16.71
N GLY A 640 -6.04 23.20 16.47
CA GLY A 640 -5.88 24.22 17.49
C GLY A 640 -4.74 23.91 18.48
N VAL A 641 -4.78 24.58 19.63
CA VAL A 641 -3.84 24.42 20.75
C VAL A 641 -4.58 24.57 22.08
N SER A 642 -4.02 24.08 23.18
CA SER A 642 -4.68 24.16 24.50
C SER A 642 -4.31 25.41 25.29
N ALA A 643 -3.04 25.84 25.22
CA ALA A 643 -2.51 26.97 25.98
C ALA A 643 -3.20 28.30 25.61
N THR A 644 -3.56 29.10 26.61
CA THR A 644 -4.29 30.37 26.48
C THR A 644 -3.48 31.40 25.68
N ASP A 645 -2.22 31.60 26.03
CA ASP A 645 -1.28 32.48 25.32
C ASP A 645 -1.10 32.07 23.84
N LYS A 646 -0.94 30.77 23.55
CA LYS A 646 -0.80 30.24 22.19
C LYS A 646 -2.12 30.40 21.42
N LYS A 647 -3.28 30.20 22.05
CA LYS A 647 -4.60 30.40 21.42
C LYS A 647 -4.78 31.84 20.94
N GLU A 648 -4.40 32.83 21.73
CA GLU A 648 -4.50 34.24 21.34
C GLU A 648 -3.61 34.56 20.14
N ILE A 649 -2.36 34.10 20.15
CA ILE A 649 -1.43 34.29 19.04
C ILE A 649 -1.95 33.56 17.78
N LEU A 650 -2.46 32.34 17.92
CA LEU A 650 -3.02 31.59 16.81
C LEU A 650 -4.25 32.28 16.22
N ALA A 651 -5.18 32.74 17.06
CA ALA A 651 -6.37 33.47 16.63
C ALA A 651 -6.01 34.78 15.88
N LYS A 652 -5.01 35.51 16.38
CA LYS A 652 -4.45 36.67 15.68
C LYS A 652 -3.95 36.26 14.29
N TRP A 653 -3.18 35.18 14.19
CA TRP A 653 -2.65 34.73 12.90
C TRP A 653 -3.73 34.23 11.94
N ILE A 654 -4.74 33.50 12.42
CA ILE A 654 -5.88 33.08 11.60
C ILE A 654 -6.52 34.31 10.94
N LYS A 655 -6.87 35.32 11.74
CA LYS A 655 -7.47 36.58 11.24
C LYS A 655 -6.57 37.32 10.24
N CYS A 656 -5.25 37.31 10.44
CA CYS A 656 -4.29 37.91 9.51
C CYS A 656 -4.16 37.10 8.22
N CYS A 657 -4.11 35.77 8.31
CA CYS A 657 -3.89 34.86 7.18
C CYS A 657 -5.11 34.81 6.26
N GLU A 658 -6.32 34.83 6.81
CA GLU A 658 -7.58 34.86 6.04
C GLU A 658 -7.69 36.10 5.15
N LYS A 659 -7.14 37.24 5.60
CA LYS A 659 -7.11 38.49 4.84
C LYS A 659 -6.01 38.55 3.77
N SER A 660 -5.07 37.59 3.78
CA SER A 660 -3.92 37.64 2.90
C SER A 660 -4.28 37.33 1.44
N ASN A 661 -3.64 38.05 0.52
CA ASN A 661 -3.71 37.80 -0.92
C ASN A 661 -2.71 36.74 -1.42
N ALA A 662 -1.94 36.12 -0.53
CA ALA A 662 -0.96 35.08 -0.90
C ALA A 662 -1.63 33.91 -1.63
N GLN A 663 -1.02 33.48 -2.73
CA GLN A 663 -1.51 32.37 -3.54
C GLN A 663 -0.54 31.22 -3.50
N GLU A 664 -1.07 30.00 -3.41
CA GLU A 664 -0.30 28.79 -3.59
C GLU A 664 -0.06 28.54 -5.06
N MET A 665 1.17 28.15 -5.38
CA MET A 665 1.54 27.85 -6.76
C MET A 665 1.03 26.46 -7.13
N THR A 666 0.48 26.35 -8.34
CA THR A 666 0.08 25.06 -8.92
C THR A 666 1.18 24.51 -9.83
N ALA A 667 1.03 23.26 -10.29
CA ALA A 667 1.91 22.68 -11.31
C ALA A 667 1.53 23.06 -12.75
N ILE A 668 0.50 23.89 -12.94
CA ILE A 668 0.02 24.28 -14.27
C ILE A 668 0.83 25.48 -14.80
N LYS A 669 1.40 25.35 -16.00
CA LYS A 669 2.15 26.44 -16.63
C LYS A 669 1.21 27.57 -17.05
N ARG A 670 1.65 28.82 -16.87
CA ARG A 670 0.87 29.99 -17.31
C ARG A 670 0.63 29.99 -18.83
N GLU A 671 1.60 29.51 -19.59
CA GLU A 671 1.53 29.40 -21.05
C GLU A 671 0.41 28.46 -21.50
N ASP A 672 0.30 27.29 -20.86
CA ASP A 672 -0.77 26.32 -21.14
C ASP A 672 -2.16 26.95 -20.90
N ILE A 673 -2.31 27.71 -19.82
CA ILE A 673 -3.54 28.45 -19.52
C ILE A 673 -3.80 29.57 -20.52
N TRP A 674 -2.76 30.28 -20.95
CA TRP A 674 -2.87 31.35 -21.94
C TRP A 674 -3.44 30.80 -23.25
N ASN A 675 -2.96 29.64 -23.69
CA ASN A 675 -3.46 28.96 -24.88
C ASN A 675 -4.88 28.43 -24.67
N LEU A 676 -5.18 27.82 -23.52
CA LEU A 676 -6.54 27.37 -23.21
C LEU A 676 -7.57 28.53 -23.27
N ILE A 677 -7.23 29.72 -22.76
CA ILE A 677 -8.15 30.87 -22.81
C ILE A 677 -8.41 31.31 -24.26
N LYS A 678 -7.39 31.24 -25.15
CA LYS A 678 -7.57 31.49 -26.59
C LYS A 678 -8.47 30.45 -27.24
N ASP A 679 -8.35 29.18 -26.86
CA ASP A 679 -9.19 28.08 -27.37
C ASP A 679 -10.69 28.30 -27.04
N PHE A 680 -11.01 29.15 -26.05
CA PHE A 680 -12.37 29.58 -25.73
C PHE A 680 -12.78 30.90 -26.42
N GLY A 681 -11.98 31.41 -27.36
CA GLY A 681 -12.24 32.64 -28.10
C GLY A 681 -12.05 33.92 -27.27
N ILE A 682 -11.34 33.84 -26.13
CA ILE A 682 -11.11 34.99 -25.25
C ILE A 682 -9.67 35.46 -25.38
N HIS A 683 -9.47 36.78 -25.47
CA HIS A 683 -8.12 37.33 -25.40
C HIS A 683 -7.54 37.15 -23.98
N PRO A 684 -6.43 36.43 -23.78
CA PRO A 684 -6.00 36.00 -22.44
C PRO A 684 -5.74 37.13 -21.44
N SER A 685 -5.25 38.28 -21.91
CA SER A 685 -5.05 39.49 -21.08
C SER A 685 -6.32 40.00 -20.40
N LYS A 686 -7.51 39.61 -20.88
CA LYS A 686 -8.79 39.94 -20.23
C LYS A 686 -9.06 39.10 -18.98
N VAL A 687 -8.37 37.97 -18.82
CA VAL A 687 -8.61 36.98 -17.76
C VAL A 687 -7.40 36.87 -16.83
N ILE A 688 -6.20 36.78 -17.39
CA ILE A 688 -4.93 36.68 -16.65
C ILE A 688 -4.00 37.83 -17.01
N ARG A 689 -3.30 38.37 -16.01
CA ARG A 689 -2.32 39.43 -16.25
C ARG A 689 -1.05 38.84 -16.89
N SER A 690 -0.42 39.62 -17.77
CA SER A 690 0.94 39.30 -18.22
C SER A 690 1.90 39.30 -17.03
N ARG A 691 2.85 38.37 -17.02
CA ARG A 691 3.86 38.22 -15.97
C ARG A 691 5.23 37.92 -16.62
N PRO A 692 6.34 38.24 -15.95
CA PRO A 692 7.67 37.88 -16.42
C PRO A 692 7.82 36.37 -16.63
N LYS A 693 8.74 35.94 -17.52
CA LYS A 693 9.03 34.52 -17.79
C LYS A 693 9.45 33.72 -16.55
N SER A 694 9.98 34.39 -15.52
CA SER A 694 10.30 33.78 -14.22
C SER A 694 9.08 33.24 -13.48
N CYS A 695 7.88 33.78 -13.74
CA CYS A 695 6.61 33.27 -13.22
C CYS A 695 6.08 32.13 -14.11
N LYS A 696 6.75 30.98 -14.13
CA LYS A 696 6.40 29.86 -15.03
C LYS A 696 5.02 29.25 -14.76
N TYR A 697 4.63 29.14 -13.49
CA TYR A 697 3.40 28.47 -13.05
C TYR A 697 2.32 29.44 -12.58
N ILE A 698 1.06 29.03 -12.62
CA ILE A 698 -0.10 29.84 -12.18
C ILE A 698 -0.44 29.55 -10.70
N GLY A 699 -0.91 30.57 -9.98
CA GLY A 699 -1.41 30.41 -8.60
C GLY A 699 -2.84 29.87 -8.54
N GLU A 700 -3.18 29.14 -7.49
CA GLU A 700 -4.48 28.47 -7.31
C GLU A 700 -5.68 29.44 -7.38
N ARG A 701 -5.57 30.65 -6.81
CA ARG A 701 -6.66 31.63 -6.86
C ARG A 701 -6.83 32.25 -8.25
N GLU A 702 -5.74 32.47 -8.97
CA GLU A 702 -5.81 32.94 -10.37
C GLU A 702 -6.38 31.84 -11.27
N LEU A 703 -5.97 30.58 -11.07
CA LEU A 703 -6.52 29.43 -11.80
C LEU A 703 -8.02 29.25 -11.55
N ASN A 704 -8.47 29.37 -10.29
CA ASN A 704 -9.90 29.35 -9.95
C ASN A 704 -10.70 30.46 -10.66
N ARG A 705 -10.13 31.67 -10.79
CA ARG A 705 -10.76 32.75 -11.55
C ARG A 705 -10.88 32.40 -13.03
N VAL A 706 -9.83 31.84 -13.63
CA VAL A 706 -9.86 31.35 -15.02
C VAL A 706 -10.98 30.33 -15.21
N ILE A 707 -11.05 29.30 -14.35
CA ILE A 707 -12.08 28.25 -14.43
C ILE A 707 -13.48 28.84 -14.36
N LYS A 708 -13.74 29.74 -13.40
CA LYS A 708 -15.04 30.43 -13.27
C LYS A 708 -15.41 31.24 -14.52
N THR A 709 -14.44 31.85 -15.18
CA THR A 709 -14.68 32.58 -16.43
C THR A 709 -15.01 31.63 -17.59
N LEU A 710 -14.32 30.49 -17.68
CA LEU A 710 -14.45 29.56 -18.81
C LEU A 710 -15.65 28.61 -18.68
N ILE A 711 -16.11 28.29 -17.48
CA ILE A 711 -17.15 27.26 -17.25
C ILE A 711 -18.47 27.54 -18.00
N ASN A 712 -18.84 28.82 -18.08
CA ASN A 712 -20.07 29.32 -18.72
C ASN A 712 -19.86 29.77 -20.18
N LYS A 713 -18.68 29.52 -20.75
CA LYS A 713 -18.35 29.90 -22.13
C LYS A 713 -18.35 28.68 -23.04
N LYS A 714 -18.83 28.85 -24.27
CA LYS A 714 -18.79 27.80 -25.27
C LYS A 714 -17.32 27.59 -25.69
N PRO A 715 -16.78 26.37 -25.58
CA PRO A 715 -15.41 26.10 -26.00
C PRO A 715 -15.31 26.18 -27.53
N GLY A 716 -14.12 26.52 -28.05
CA GLY A 716 -13.87 26.49 -29.49
C GLY A 716 -13.89 25.06 -30.05
N ASP A 717 -13.50 24.07 -29.24
CA ASP A 717 -13.53 22.66 -29.60
C ASP A 717 -13.79 21.74 -28.38
N ASN A 718 -13.92 20.43 -28.64
CA ASN A 718 -14.13 19.43 -27.59
C ASN A 718 -12.88 19.21 -26.72
N GLU A 719 -11.68 19.55 -27.19
CA GLU A 719 -10.43 19.33 -26.46
C GLU A 719 -10.22 20.41 -25.38
N ALA A 720 -10.55 21.66 -25.67
CA ALA A 720 -10.56 22.77 -24.73
C ALA A 720 -11.50 22.50 -23.54
N ARG A 721 -12.66 21.90 -23.80
CA ARG A 721 -13.58 21.47 -22.73
C ARG A 721 -12.97 20.40 -21.83
N LYS A 722 -12.23 19.43 -22.39
CA LYS A 722 -11.54 18.38 -21.61
C LYS A 722 -10.42 18.96 -20.75
N LYS A 723 -9.61 19.88 -21.30
CA LYS A 723 -8.57 20.60 -20.53
C LYS A 723 -9.18 21.37 -19.35
N LEU A 724 -10.31 22.05 -19.56
CA LEU A 724 -11.04 22.73 -18.47
C LEU A 724 -11.54 21.74 -17.40
N ASN A 725 -12.12 20.61 -17.81
CA ASN A 725 -12.59 19.58 -16.88
C ASN A 725 -11.45 18.95 -16.08
N PHE A 726 -10.28 18.75 -16.70
CA PHE A 726 -9.07 18.30 -16.00
C PHE A 726 -8.66 19.28 -14.88
N LEU A 727 -8.69 20.58 -15.15
CA LEU A 727 -8.36 21.61 -14.14
C LEU A 727 -9.36 21.61 -12.97
N ILE A 728 -10.66 21.46 -13.25
CA ILE A 728 -11.70 21.36 -12.23
C ILE A 728 -11.46 20.13 -11.36
N THR A 729 -11.20 18.98 -11.99
CA THR A 729 -10.92 17.70 -11.32
C THR A 729 -9.67 17.82 -10.43
N LEU A 730 -8.58 18.35 -10.97
CA LEU A 730 -7.32 18.52 -10.24
C LEU A 730 -7.46 19.41 -9.00
N LEU A 731 -8.18 20.54 -9.09
CA LEU A 731 -8.37 21.43 -7.94
C LEU A 731 -9.18 20.78 -6.81
N ASN A 732 -10.20 19.99 -7.17
CA ASN A 732 -11.07 19.32 -6.21
C ASN A 732 -10.54 17.97 -5.71
N SER A 733 -9.52 17.41 -6.37
CA SER A 733 -8.94 16.12 -5.98
C SER A 733 -8.07 16.19 -4.71
N GLU A 734 -7.89 15.02 -4.09
CA GLU A 734 -6.98 14.77 -2.95
C GLU A 734 -5.51 14.64 -3.39
N ILE A 735 -5.22 14.71 -4.70
CA ILE A 735 -3.86 14.74 -5.21
C ILE A 735 -3.43 16.18 -5.43
N LYS A 736 -2.24 16.53 -4.93
CA LYS A 736 -1.59 17.81 -5.17
C LYS A 736 -0.24 17.59 -5.80
N PHE A 737 0.30 18.61 -6.45
CA PHE A 737 1.62 18.54 -7.06
C PHE A 737 2.51 19.53 -6.35
N GLU A 738 3.63 19.04 -5.81
CA GLU A 738 4.56 19.84 -5.03
C GLU A 738 5.89 20.01 -5.73
N LYS A 739 6.48 21.19 -5.51
CA LYS A 739 7.77 21.55 -6.07
C LYS A 739 8.88 20.78 -5.39
N ILE A 740 9.76 20.17 -6.18
CA ILE A 740 11.02 19.60 -5.72
C ILE A 740 11.95 20.74 -5.31
N ASN A 741 12.30 20.77 -4.03
CA ASN A 741 13.18 21.78 -3.43
C ASN A 741 14.65 21.38 -3.51
N LYS A 742 14.93 20.06 -3.41
CA LYS A 742 16.30 19.54 -3.47
C LYS A 742 16.32 18.11 -4.01
N ILE A 743 17.33 17.79 -4.81
CA ILE A 743 17.65 16.42 -5.23
C ILE A 743 19.11 16.13 -4.86
N THR A 744 19.37 15.04 -4.15
CA THR A 744 20.73 14.55 -3.90
C THR A 744 20.85 13.10 -4.31
N MET A 745 22.02 12.70 -4.80
CA MET A 745 22.31 11.31 -5.16
C MET A 745 23.58 10.87 -4.42
N GLU A 746 23.53 9.68 -3.84
CA GLU A 746 24.67 9.04 -3.19
C GLU A 746 24.84 7.61 -3.73
N ALA A 747 26.08 7.10 -3.74
CA ALA A 747 26.31 5.69 -4.03
C ALA A 747 25.74 4.84 -2.88
N TYR A 748 24.98 3.81 -3.22
CA TYR A 748 24.30 2.96 -2.27
C TYR A 748 24.42 1.50 -2.67
N GLU A 749 24.72 0.65 -1.69
CA GLU A 749 24.70 -0.80 -1.80
C GLU A 749 23.88 -1.33 -0.63
N GLY A 750 22.74 -1.94 -0.91
CA GLY A 750 21.80 -2.38 0.12
C GLY A 750 20.45 -2.75 -0.45
N ILE A 751 19.47 -2.96 0.43
CA ILE A 751 18.17 -3.48 0.03
C ILE A 751 17.23 -2.33 -0.34
N LEU A 752 16.57 -2.44 -1.49
CA LEU A 752 15.40 -1.61 -1.84
C LEU A 752 14.16 -2.48 -2.00
N TYR A 753 13.00 -1.86 -1.81
CA TYR A 753 11.70 -2.50 -1.81
C TYR A 753 10.77 -1.86 -2.86
N ASP A 754 9.85 -2.66 -3.39
CA ASP A 754 8.71 -2.21 -4.17
C ASP A 754 7.56 -3.22 -4.04
N PHE A 755 6.36 -2.88 -4.51
CA PHE A 755 5.30 -3.86 -4.68
C PHE A 755 4.33 -3.46 -5.80
N SER A 756 3.69 -4.45 -6.42
CA SER A 756 2.69 -4.19 -7.45
C SER A 756 1.33 -3.82 -6.86
N VAL A 757 0.63 -2.88 -7.50
CA VAL A 757 -0.77 -2.55 -7.23
C VAL A 757 -1.56 -2.75 -8.52
N PRO A 758 -2.01 -3.98 -8.85
CA PRO A 758 -2.43 -4.37 -10.20
C PRO A 758 -3.52 -3.51 -10.85
N LYS A 759 -4.36 -2.83 -10.07
CA LYS A 759 -5.46 -2.01 -10.58
C LYS A 759 -5.10 -0.53 -10.78
N ALA A 760 -4.29 0.03 -9.89
CA ALA A 760 -4.02 1.46 -9.85
C ALA A 760 -2.62 1.82 -10.33
N GLU A 761 -1.68 0.88 -10.30
CA GLU A 761 -0.28 1.06 -10.74
C GLU A 761 0.47 2.15 -9.95
N ASN A 762 -0.06 2.53 -8.78
CA ASN A 762 0.58 3.45 -7.85
C ASN A 762 0.20 3.18 -6.40
N TYR A 763 0.96 3.74 -5.47
CA TYR A 763 0.71 3.72 -4.03
C TYR A 763 1.27 4.98 -3.36
N ILE A 764 0.91 5.20 -2.09
CA ILE A 764 1.35 6.38 -1.34
C ILE A 764 2.53 6.02 -0.44
N ALA A 765 3.65 6.70 -0.65
CA ALA A 765 4.94 6.43 -0.03
C ALA A 765 5.55 7.74 0.50
N ASN A 766 5.69 7.90 1.82
CA ASN A 766 6.09 9.16 2.46
C ASN A 766 5.28 10.37 1.96
N GLY A 767 3.99 10.19 1.68
CA GLY A 767 3.11 11.23 1.11
C GLY A 767 3.28 11.46 -0.40
N PHE A 768 4.26 10.83 -1.07
CA PHE A 768 4.40 10.86 -2.53
C PHE A 768 3.48 9.83 -3.19
N CYS A 769 2.96 10.14 -4.37
CA CYS A 769 2.31 9.15 -5.23
C CYS A 769 3.38 8.47 -6.11
N SER A 770 3.63 7.19 -5.85
CA SER A 770 4.75 6.38 -6.35
C SER A 770 4.26 5.26 -7.29
N HIS A 771 4.98 4.94 -8.37
CA HIS A 771 4.60 3.95 -9.39
C HIS A 771 5.18 2.54 -9.10
N ASN A 772 4.54 1.45 -9.56
CA ASN A 772 4.96 0.02 -9.38
C ASN A 772 5.73 -0.65 -10.58
N SER A 773 6.16 -1.93 -10.47
CA SER A 773 6.87 -2.72 -11.53
C SER A 773 6.16 -4.00 -12.08
N GLN A 774 6.45 -4.44 -13.33
CA GLN A 774 6.01 -5.69 -14.05
C GLN A 774 6.99 -6.16 -15.17
N THR A 775 7.40 -7.44 -15.33
CA THR A 775 8.35 -7.88 -16.42
C THR A 775 7.91 -7.57 -17.86
N ARG A 776 8.73 -6.86 -18.65
CA ARG A 776 8.44 -6.53 -20.07
C ARG A 776 9.65 -6.53 -20.98
N ILE A 777 9.45 -6.99 -22.21
CA ILE A 777 10.49 -7.05 -23.25
C ILE A 777 10.02 -6.26 -24.48
N TYR A 778 10.80 -5.26 -24.88
CA TYR A 778 10.58 -4.52 -26.11
C TYR A 778 11.35 -5.12 -27.27
N LEU A 779 10.69 -5.22 -28.41
CA LEU A 779 11.22 -5.81 -29.62
C LEU A 779 11.22 -4.79 -30.76
N ARG A 780 12.37 -4.66 -31.43
CA ARG A 780 12.51 -3.82 -32.64
C ARG A 780 13.34 -4.50 -33.72
N LYS A 781 13.22 -4.00 -34.95
CA LYS A 781 14.08 -4.40 -36.06
C LYS A 781 15.49 -3.83 -35.88
N GLY A 782 16.50 -4.67 -36.09
CA GLY A 782 17.92 -4.32 -36.08
C GLY A 782 18.47 -4.16 -37.52
N LYS A 783 19.79 -4.10 -37.65
CA LYS A 783 20.48 -3.99 -38.95
C LYS A 783 20.63 -5.35 -39.62
N LYS A 784 20.64 -5.39 -40.95
CA LYS A 784 20.89 -6.61 -41.76
C LYS A 784 19.98 -7.80 -41.39
N GLY A 785 18.70 -7.52 -41.11
CA GLY A 785 17.71 -8.56 -40.82
C GLY A 785 17.64 -9.01 -39.36
N SER A 786 18.50 -8.49 -38.47
CA SER A 786 18.45 -8.81 -37.04
C SER A 786 17.26 -8.19 -36.32
N ARG A 787 17.05 -8.63 -35.08
CA ARG A 787 16.10 -8.09 -34.12
C ARG A 787 16.85 -7.75 -32.85
N VAL A 788 16.31 -6.80 -32.10
CA VAL A 788 16.82 -6.44 -30.77
C VAL A 788 15.71 -6.68 -29.78
N ALA A 789 15.98 -7.49 -28.77
CA ALA A 789 15.16 -7.60 -27.58
C ALA A 789 15.81 -6.79 -26.47
N LYS A 790 15.02 -5.93 -25.84
CA LYS A 790 15.44 -5.15 -24.69
C LYS A 790 14.53 -5.49 -23.53
N LEU A 791 15.09 -6.02 -22.45
CA LEU A 791 14.38 -6.13 -21.18
C LEU A 791 14.18 -4.70 -20.65
N ILE A 792 12.91 -4.31 -20.50
CA ILE A 792 12.51 -2.96 -20.07
C ILE A 792 12.00 -2.98 -18.61
N ASP A 793 11.46 -4.11 -18.12
CA ASP A 793 11.30 -4.45 -16.68
C ASP A 793 11.67 -5.89 -16.46
N SER A 794 12.11 -6.17 -15.23
CA SER A 794 11.90 -7.44 -14.56
C SER A 794 11.91 -7.22 -13.04
N PRO A 795 11.14 -7.97 -12.23
CA PRO A 795 11.14 -7.87 -10.77
C PRO A 795 12.46 -8.31 -10.14
N TRP A 796 13.34 -9.00 -10.87
CA TRP A 796 14.60 -9.54 -10.33
C TRP A 796 15.79 -9.56 -11.31
N ILE A 797 15.58 -9.28 -12.60
CA ILE A 797 16.63 -9.27 -13.64
C ILE A 797 16.98 -7.82 -14.02
N GLU A 798 18.28 -7.54 -14.19
CA GLU A 798 18.79 -6.22 -14.61
C GLU A 798 18.41 -5.86 -16.06
N ASP A 799 18.16 -4.58 -16.31
CA ASP A 799 17.94 -4.05 -17.66
C ASP A 799 19.10 -4.45 -18.58
N SER A 800 18.75 -5.09 -19.68
CA SER A 800 19.72 -5.60 -20.65
C SER A 800 19.08 -5.66 -22.02
N GLU A 801 19.91 -5.63 -23.06
CA GLU A 801 19.47 -5.85 -24.42
C GLU A 801 20.34 -6.90 -25.08
N CYS A 802 19.72 -7.67 -25.97
CA CYS A 802 20.39 -8.62 -26.82
C CYS A 802 19.91 -8.44 -28.25
N ALA A 803 20.74 -8.85 -29.19
CA ALA A 803 20.40 -8.85 -30.59
C ALA A 803 20.37 -10.30 -31.08
N PHE A 804 19.34 -10.66 -31.84
CA PHE A 804 19.09 -12.02 -32.28
C PHE A 804 18.61 -12.04 -33.74
N MET A 805 18.75 -13.19 -34.39
CA MET A 805 18.21 -13.45 -35.73
C MET A 805 16.99 -14.35 -35.65
N VAL A 806 16.05 -14.15 -36.57
CA VAL A 806 14.97 -15.12 -36.81
C VAL A 806 15.34 -15.87 -38.09
N THR A 807 15.63 -17.15 -38.00
CA THR A 807 16.08 -18.00 -39.12
C THR A 807 15.05 -19.07 -39.45
N GLY A 808 15.30 -19.92 -40.45
CA GLY A 808 14.50 -21.14 -40.66
C GLY A 808 14.44 -22.04 -39.42
N GLY A 809 15.45 -21.95 -38.55
CA GLY A 809 15.66 -22.83 -37.40
C GLY A 809 15.14 -22.34 -36.06
N GLY A 810 14.58 -21.13 -35.98
CA GLY A 810 14.15 -20.53 -34.72
C GLY A 810 14.80 -19.17 -34.48
N LEU A 811 15.03 -18.87 -33.20
CA LEU A 811 15.78 -17.69 -32.78
C LEU A 811 17.24 -18.10 -32.58
N GLU A 812 18.17 -17.38 -33.21
CA GLU A 812 19.61 -17.66 -33.14
C GLU A 812 20.39 -16.42 -32.73
N ASP A 813 21.55 -16.62 -32.11
CA ASP A 813 22.51 -15.55 -31.86
C ASP A 813 23.03 -14.96 -33.18
N ILE A 814 23.33 -13.66 -33.16
CA ILE A 814 24.01 -13.02 -34.30
C ILE A 814 25.44 -13.55 -34.35
N LYS A 815 25.84 -14.09 -35.52
CA LYS A 815 27.20 -14.55 -35.80
C LYS A 815 28.20 -13.42 -35.96
#